data_AF-A0AAP3VA09-F1
#
_entry.id   AF-A0AAP3VA09-F1
#
_cell.length_a   1.000
_cell.length_b   1.000
_cell.length_c   1.000
_cell.angle_alpha   90.00
_cell.angle_beta   90.00
_cell.angle_gamma   90.00
#
_symmetry.space_group_name_H-M   'P 1'
#
loop_
_entity.id
_entity.type
_entity.pdbx_description
1 polymer ?
#
loop_
_entity_poly.entity_id
_entity_poly.type
_entity_poly.pdbx_seq_one_letter_code
_entity_poly.pdbx_strand_id
1 'polypeptide(L)'
;MKKDNKVENMAEFKFVKRENELETITKSLSDYNLVTFKSMDKSGLSHFLKKIMQLLWNENSVCFYIDGKSDLSLSKQIIGQVTLFSQNDKCESNRITKLLRETSTGDIIVDVVTSCLYALDMIPFLQGIGSVANGLMTSIADTIDSDKNHIDDFKTEKAIDSFFKKIHKKLDKQIYLLIDDPCEMKSFDRAFLAKIISDHHLKVLFALNCSKPQENAKFISDMKLSECVSISMCFLRPDDELICALYECYGQKFDKSLIPFFDIHDRNIHIIMSKIYGTAINMEHIDDKTTYLLKVLFTINTPIPEKILFNILKRQNLRTMEESNQDIAKRCTSAVGLNIVHKITYNINTEESYYLDKYYGLENINNITYAEKSKIITDTIAVMDYHIESLSIDLLKFAIDNLEHDYSHSKKYILALIRKQVPNSCIEFNYLDKLNFFEDINELMYVCGIYYNNGIYDKPFRLLQIHKNFARKFSYKITNALVCERLHINKYVEQLEILVETTKCREKKCLLLAVLFVAYLNSDDSKKYLCIFDQLNKYYYKNYEDCENYLYLLRNISYYIDDVSVAVQNYEQCLYAFKLKDPVNYNRTVSNYLCYLMKHNFDNSAIAKLDAIAKETQEILEYNDEKYMYLNNNYGIYLMRYTCEDPSAYFSCIPYSTGTTETPYIYAQINLALYYEKVNPAMALYIMRDIQKLVEKTPVPRTKQFYNINLAMIEYSNGIFPQRLIEEIKNKPLRGNMLYAEQICTTYAFMNENNMRLTDEYRDILCLPGYLFYRYFDVKKLLFDL
;
A
#
# COMPACT_ATOMS: atom_id res chain seq x y z
N MET A 1 2.94 1.07 35.82
CA MET A 1 3.27 2.07 34.78
C MET A 1 2.16 3.11 34.77
N LYS A 2 2.52 4.35 35.09
CA LYS A 2 1.60 5.50 35.14
C LYS A 2 1.13 5.82 33.73
N LYS A 3 -0.15 6.16 33.57
CA LYS A 3 -0.68 6.78 32.35
C LYS A 3 0.00 8.14 32.23
N ASP A 4 0.86 8.29 31.23
CA ASP A 4 1.36 9.59 30.81
C ASP A 4 0.17 10.41 30.29
N ASN A 5 -0.16 11.46 31.05
CA ASN A 5 -0.93 12.57 30.55
C ASN A 5 -0.13 13.19 29.41
N LYS A 6 -0.50 12.90 28.17
CA LYS A 6 -0.24 13.81 27.06
C LYS A 6 -0.97 15.10 27.39
N VAL A 7 -0.24 16.07 27.92
CA VAL A 7 -0.56 17.48 27.68
C VAL A 7 -0.49 17.61 26.16
N GLU A 8 -1.65 17.74 25.52
CA GLU A 8 -1.70 18.18 24.13
C GLU A 8 -0.97 19.52 24.08
N ASN A 9 0.23 19.52 23.46
CA ASN A 9 0.93 20.74 23.13
C ASN A 9 -0.02 21.60 22.32
N MET A 10 -0.42 22.76 22.88
CA MET A 10 -1.05 23.83 22.11
C MET A 10 -0.20 24.10 20.87
N ALA A 11 -0.81 24.14 19.69
CA ALA A 11 -0.10 24.43 18.45
C ALA A 11 0.64 25.77 18.58
N GLU A 12 1.97 25.72 18.55
CA GLU A 12 2.83 26.90 18.61
C GLU A 12 2.52 27.81 17.41
N PHE A 13 2.38 29.12 17.63
CA PHE A 13 2.07 30.07 16.55
C PHE A 13 3.24 30.12 15.55
N LYS A 14 3.05 29.50 14.38
CA LYS A 14 4.07 29.34 13.33
C LYS A 14 4.16 30.59 12.46
N PHE A 15 5.28 31.29 12.52
CA PHE A 15 5.55 32.52 11.76
C PHE A 15 6.97 32.47 11.19
N VAL A 16 7.14 32.79 9.91
CA VAL A 16 8.44 32.68 9.22
C VAL A 16 8.64 33.80 8.20
N LYS A 17 9.90 34.25 8.04
CA LYS A 17 10.39 35.05 6.90
C LYS A 17 9.68 36.40 6.68
N ARG A 18 9.25 37.04 7.76
CA ARG A 18 8.60 38.38 7.77
C ARG A 18 9.06 39.25 8.95
N GLU A 19 10.27 38.98 9.46
CA GLU A 19 10.84 39.60 10.65
C GLU A 19 11.11 41.09 10.43
N ASN A 20 11.62 41.46 9.25
CA ASN A 20 11.88 42.86 8.88
C ASN A 20 10.60 43.70 8.89
N GLU A 21 9.50 43.17 8.35
CA GLU A 21 8.22 43.86 8.35
C GLU A 21 7.71 44.10 9.77
N LEU A 22 7.88 43.07 10.60
CA LEU A 22 7.43 43.06 11.98
C LEU A 22 8.21 44.05 12.85
N GLU A 23 9.54 44.11 12.72
CA GLU A 23 10.38 45.08 13.41
C GLU A 23 10.05 46.52 13.00
N THR A 24 9.87 46.75 11.69
CA THR A 24 9.58 48.08 11.15
C THR A 24 8.25 48.64 11.67
N ILE A 25 7.20 47.81 11.69
CA ILE A 25 5.88 48.22 12.19
C ILE A 25 5.92 48.44 13.70
N THR A 26 6.56 47.54 14.44
CA THR A 26 6.68 47.64 15.91
C THR A 26 7.41 48.92 16.32
N LYS A 27 8.49 49.27 15.61
CA LYS A 27 9.22 50.54 15.82
C LYS A 27 8.41 51.77 15.39
N SER A 28 7.70 51.70 14.26
CA SER A 28 6.87 52.82 13.83
C SER A 28 5.75 53.11 14.85
N LEU A 29 5.17 52.06 15.43
CA LEU A 29 4.18 52.16 16.50
C LEU A 29 4.81 52.55 17.85
N SER A 30 6.11 52.38 18.09
CA SER A 30 6.75 52.98 19.28
C SER A 30 6.89 54.50 19.15
N ASP A 31 7.18 54.97 17.95
CA ASP A 31 7.57 56.36 17.69
C ASP A 31 6.36 57.27 17.38
N TYR A 32 5.29 56.71 16.82
CA TYR A 32 4.13 57.46 16.35
C TYR A 32 2.80 56.89 16.87
N ASN A 33 1.81 57.77 17.01
CA ASN A 33 0.46 57.38 17.44
C ASN A 33 -0.40 56.85 16.30
N LEU A 34 -0.26 57.40 15.10
CA LEU A 34 -1.07 57.01 13.95
C LEU A 34 -0.14 56.60 12.82
N VAL A 35 -0.26 55.34 12.39
CA VAL A 35 0.60 54.74 11.37
C VAL A 35 -0.26 54.13 10.28
N THR A 36 0.07 54.39 9.00
CA THR A 36 -0.51 53.65 7.87
C THR A 36 0.49 52.66 7.31
N PHE A 37 -0.01 51.47 6.97
CA PHE A 37 0.75 50.39 6.38
C PHE A 37 0.01 49.87 5.16
N LYS A 38 0.71 49.68 4.05
CA LYS A 38 0.10 49.25 2.79
C LYS A 38 0.17 47.74 2.66
N SER A 39 -0.87 47.11 2.12
CA SER A 39 -0.91 45.66 1.92
C SER A 39 -1.60 45.25 0.62
N MET A 40 -1.14 44.17 0.01
CA MET A 40 -1.87 43.48 -1.06
C MET A 40 -2.95 42.56 -0.48
N ASP A 41 -4.02 42.34 -1.25
CA ASP A 41 -5.05 41.38 -0.90
C ASP A 41 -4.51 39.94 -0.91
N LYS A 42 -5.15 39.05 -0.13
CA LYS A 42 -4.85 37.61 -0.11
C LYS A 42 -3.37 37.28 0.17
N SER A 43 -2.68 38.17 0.87
CA SER A 43 -1.25 38.10 1.20
C SER A 43 -0.97 37.41 2.54
N GLY A 44 -2.00 37.20 3.36
CA GLY A 44 -1.86 36.67 4.73
C GLY A 44 -1.77 37.76 5.81
N LEU A 45 -2.11 39.01 5.47
CA LEU A 45 -2.02 40.16 6.35
C LEU A 45 -2.70 39.95 7.71
N SER A 46 -3.88 39.35 7.75
CA SER A 46 -4.62 39.14 9.00
C SER A 46 -3.84 38.22 9.96
N HIS A 47 -3.17 37.19 9.45
CA HIS A 47 -2.30 36.31 10.25
C HIS A 47 -1.06 37.09 10.75
N PHE A 48 -0.50 37.96 9.91
CA PHE A 48 0.63 38.82 10.26
C PHE A 48 0.27 39.87 11.33
N LEU A 49 -0.87 40.55 11.21
CA LEU A 49 -1.35 41.52 12.20
C LEU A 49 -1.64 40.86 13.56
N LYS A 50 -2.19 39.64 13.57
CA LYS A 50 -2.36 38.86 14.81
C LYS A 50 -1.02 38.52 15.47
N LYS A 51 0.06 38.33 14.70
CA LYS A 51 1.41 38.16 15.27
C LYS A 51 1.92 39.45 15.91
N ILE A 52 1.73 40.60 15.26
CA ILE A 52 2.08 41.90 15.86
C ILE A 52 1.29 42.14 17.14
N MET A 53 0.00 41.80 17.14
CA MET A 53 -0.85 41.88 18.32
C MET A 53 -0.27 41.10 19.51
N GLN A 54 0.20 39.87 19.28
CA GLN A 54 0.85 39.08 20.33
C GLN A 54 2.11 39.75 20.88
N LEU A 55 2.93 40.38 20.04
CA LEU A 55 4.17 41.02 20.47
C LEU A 55 3.93 42.32 21.23
N LEU A 56 2.92 43.09 20.81
CA LEU A 56 2.53 44.33 21.45
C LEU A 56 1.67 44.11 22.70
N TRP A 57 1.16 42.90 22.94
CA TRP A 57 0.42 42.57 24.15
C TRP A 57 1.37 42.09 25.25
N ASN A 58 1.65 42.96 26.23
CA ASN A 58 2.57 42.67 27.33
C ASN A 58 2.12 43.35 28.65
N GLU A 59 3.00 43.39 29.64
CA GLU A 59 2.68 43.99 30.94
C GLU A 59 2.27 45.47 30.85
N ASN A 60 2.88 46.22 29.92
CA ASN A 60 2.72 47.67 29.77
C ASN A 60 1.74 48.07 28.66
N SER A 61 1.23 47.12 27.87
CA SER A 61 0.37 47.43 26.75
C SER A 61 -0.65 46.35 26.40
N VAL A 62 -1.78 46.79 25.85
CA VAL A 62 -2.81 45.93 25.26
C VAL A 62 -2.94 46.23 23.77
N CYS A 63 -3.21 45.21 22.97
CA CYS A 63 -3.28 45.35 21.51
C CYS A 63 -4.50 44.60 20.96
N PHE A 64 -5.32 45.26 20.14
CA PHE A 64 -6.51 44.64 19.56
C PHE A 64 -6.42 44.61 18.04
N TYR A 65 -6.75 43.46 17.46
CA TYR A 65 -6.88 43.29 16.01
C TYR A 65 -8.34 43.54 15.60
N ILE A 66 -8.56 44.46 14.67
CA ILE A 66 -9.90 44.81 14.17
C ILE A 66 -9.97 44.45 12.69
N ASP A 67 -10.97 43.64 12.33
CA ASP A 67 -11.30 43.36 10.94
C ASP A 67 -12.36 44.35 10.45
N GLY A 68 -11.97 45.22 9.52
CA GLY A 68 -12.84 46.23 8.92
C GLY A 68 -13.99 45.64 8.09
N LYS A 69 -13.88 44.39 7.62
CA LYS A 69 -14.93 43.68 6.88
C LYS A 69 -15.91 42.92 7.77
N SER A 70 -15.64 42.85 9.07
CA SER A 70 -16.50 42.12 9.99
C SER A 70 -17.90 42.71 10.06
N ASP A 71 -18.90 41.84 10.18
CA ASP A 71 -20.27 42.27 10.48
C ASP A 71 -20.43 42.81 11.91
N LEU A 72 -19.50 42.48 12.80
CA LEU A 72 -19.47 42.95 14.19
C LEU A 72 -18.90 44.37 14.27
N SER A 73 -19.51 45.20 15.11
CA SER A 73 -19.00 46.53 15.41
C SER A 73 -17.62 46.48 16.07
N LEU A 74 -16.84 47.55 15.95
CA LEU A 74 -15.52 47.72 16.56
C LEU A 74 -15.55 47.39 18.06
N SER A 75 -16.59 47.88 18.74
CA SER A 75 -16.80 47.68 20.17
C SER A 75 -16.99 46.20 20.53
N LYS A 76 -17.79 45.47 19.74
CA LYS A 76 -18.02 44.02 19.92
C LYS A 76 -16.76 43.20 19.63
N GLN A 77 -15.99 43.56 18.61
CA GLN A 77 -14.72 42.89 18.29
C GLN A 77 -13.70 42.98 19.43
N ILE A 78 -13.61 44.14 20.11
CA ILE A 78 -12.72 44.34 21.26
C ILE A 78 -13.19 43.49 22.46
N ILE A 79 -14.49 43.53 22.79
CA ILE A 79 -15.08 42.75 23.90
C ILE A 79 -14.86 41.24 23.68
N GLY A 80 -15.10 40.76 22.45
CA GLY A 80 -14.92 39.36 22.08
C GLY A 80 -13.47 38.89 22.27
N GLN A 81 -12.49 39.70 21.86
CA GLN A 81 -11.07 39.38 22.02
C GLN A 81 -10.64 39.28 23.49
N VAL A 82 -10.97 40.27 24.32
CA VAL A 82 -10.64 40.24 25.76
C VAL A 82 -11.23 39.00 26.43
N THR A 83 -12.47 38.65 26.06
CA THR A 83 -13.17 37.49 26.63
C THR A 83 -12.52 36.17 26.19
N LEU A 84 -12.24 35.99 24.90
CA LEU A 84 -11.58 34.79 24.39
C LEU A 84 -10.20 34.56 25.02
N PHE A 85 -9.41 35.62 25.20
CA PHE A 85 -8.12 35.53 25.88
C PHE A 85 -8.25 35.08 27.35
N SER A 86 -9.33 35.48 28.03
CA SER A 86 -9.57 35.09 29.42
C SER A 86 -10.01 33.62 29.59
N GLN A 87 -10.62 33.01 28.57
CA GLN A 87 -11.09 31.62 28.61
C GLN A 87 -9.96 30.58 28.55
N ASN A 88 -8.80 30.94 27.97
CA ASN A 88 -7.62 30.08 27.91
C ASN A 88 -6.86 29.98 29.25
N ASP A 89 -7.22 30.77 30.27
CA ASP A 89 -6.71 30.67 31.64
C ASP A 89 -7.80 30.10 32.59
N LYS A 90 -7.80 28.77 32.76
CA LYS A 90 -8.82 28.03 33.55
C LYS A 90 -8.97 28.52 34.99
N CYS A 91 -7.93 29.13 35.58
CA CYS A 91 -7.98 29.58 36.98
C CYS A 91 -8.74 30.91 37.12
N GLU A 92 -8.46 31.87 36.25
CA GLU A 92 -9.06 33.21 36.29
C GLU A 92 -10.46 33.25 35.64
N SER A 93 -10.72 32.44 34.60
CA SER A 93 -12.08 32.28 34.02
C SER A 93 -13.10 31.84 35.07
N ASN A 94 -12.74 30.89 35.95
CA ASN A 94 -13.58 30.44 37.05
C ASN A 94 -13.78 31.53 38.13
N ARG A 95 -12.77 32.37 38.35
CA ARG A 95 -12.80 33.46 39.31
C ARG A 95 -13.70 34.61 38.84
N ILE A 96 -13.58 34.97 37.57
CA ILE A 96 -14.39 35.99 36.90
C ILE A 96 -15.85 35.54 36.78
N THR A 97 -16.10 34.31 36.35
CA THR A 97 -17.47 33.73 36.27
C THR A 97 -18.14 33.70 37.65
N LYS A 98 -17.37 33.46 38.71
CA LYS A 98 -17.87 33.48 40.10
C LYS A 98 -18.16 34.90 40.59
N LEU A 99 -17.26 35.86 40.32
CA LEU A 99 -17.45 37.28 40.66
C LEU A 99 -18.67 37.90 39.96
N LEU A 100 -18.94 37.48 38.71
CA LEU A 100 -20.08 37.97 37.93
C LEU A 100 -21.41 37.48 38.50
N ARG A 101 -21.50 36.18 38.87
CA ARG A 101 -22.71 35.59 39.46
C ARG A 101 -23.07 36.14 40.85
N GLU A 102 -22.15 36.84 41.51
CA GLU A 102 -22.37 37.46 42.82
C GLU A 102 -23.02 38.86 42.74
N THR A 103 -23.17 39.43 41.53
CA THR A 103 -23.79 40.76 41.31
C THR A 103 -25.19 40.65 40.70
N SER A 104 -26.12 41.56 41.07
CA SER A 104 -27.51 41.55 40.56
C SER A 104 -27.63 41.76 39.05
N THR A 105 -26.59 42.31 38.41
CA THR A 105 -26.47 42.50 36.95
C THR A 105 -25.63 41.40 36.28
N GLY A 106 -25.16 40.40 37.03
CA GLY A 106 -24.26 39.35 36.57
C GLY A 106 -24.71 38.59 35.34
N ASP A 107 -25.98 38.17 35.31
CA ASP A 107 -26.57 37.46 34.17
C ASP A 107 -26.59 38.34 32.91
N ILE A 108 -26.89 39.63 33.04
CA ILE A 108 -26.93 40.59 31.92
C ILE A 108 -25.53 40.75 31.33
N ILE A 109 -24.51 40.85 32.17
CA ILE A 109 -23.11 40.96 31.74
C ILE A 109 -22.68 39.69 31.00
N VAL A 110 -23.08 38.51 31.48
CA VAL A 110 -22.80 37.22 30.81
C VAL A 110 -23.49 37.15 29.45
N ASP A 111 -24.74 37.59 29.33
CA ASP A 111 -25.49 37.59 28.07
C ASP A 111 -24.86 38.54 27.04
N VAL A 112 -24.49 39.77 27.45
CA VAL A 112 -23.77 40.73 26.60
C VAL A 112 -22.45 40.16 26.10
N VAL A 113 -21.65 39.56 26.98
CA VAL A 113 -20.37 38.94 26.61
C VAL A 113 -20.57 37.75 25.69
N THR A 114 -21.55 36.89 25.95
CA THR A 114 -21.84 35.71 25.14
C THR A 114 -22.28 36.10 23.72
N SER A 115 -23.06 37.19 23.58
CA SER A 115 -23.47 37.72 22.26
C SER A 115 -22.30 38.24 21.41
N CYS A 116 -21.13 38.50 22.02
CA CYS A 116 -19.93 39.00 21.36
C CYS A 116 -18.91 37.89 21.04
N LEU A 117 -19.16 36.64 21.44
CA LEU A 117 -18.22 35.52 21.23
C LEU A 117 -18.33 34.96 19.81
N TYR A 118 -17.20 34.90 19.10
CA TYR A 118 -17.03 34.17 17.84
C TYR A 118 -15.74 33.36 17.84
N ALA A 119 -15.67 32.35 16.98
CA ALA A 119 -14.48 31.53 16.76
C ALA A 119 -13.38 32.36 16.07
N LEU A 120 -12.50 32.99 16.85
CA LEU A 120 -11.20 33.42 16.37
C LEU A 120 -10.24 32.24 16.52
N ASP A 121 -9.66 31.78 15.40
CA ASP A 121 -8.64 30.73 15.43
C ASP A 121 -7.48 31.09 16.36
N MET A 122 -7.07 30.08 17.14
CA MET A 122 -5.99 29.97 18.11
C MET A 122 -5.07 31.20 18.27
N ILE A 123 -5.11 31.81 19.46
CA ILE A 123 -4.14 32.81 19.93
C ILE A 123 -3.57 32.33 21.28
N PRO A 124 -2.23 32.33 21.48
CA PRO A 124 -1.57 31.79 22.67
C PRO A 124 -1.90 32.59 23.94
N PHE A 125 -1.53 32.01 25.09
CA PHE A 125 -1.70 32.57 26.42
C PHE A 125 -1.01 33.94 26.56
N LEU A 126 -1.76 34.96 26.96
CA LEU A 126 -1.29 36.35 27.11
C LEU A 126 -1.16 36.74 28.59
N GLN A 127 -0.02 37.32 28.97
CA GLN A 127 0.22 37.75 30.35
C GLN A 127 -0.70 38.91 30.77
N GLY A 128 -1.12 38.91 32.03
CA GLY A 128 -1.91 40.00 32.62
C GLY A 128 -3.37 40.08 32.15
N ILE A 129 -3.92 39.03 31.54
CA ILE A 129 -5.28 39.05 30.97
C ILE A 129 -6.38 39.20 32.05
N GLY A 130 -6.18 38.65 33.25
CA GLY A 130 -7.18 38.70 34.32
C GLY A 130 -7.53 40.12 34.79
N SER A 131 -6.53 41.02 34.89
CA SER A 131 -6.77 42.42 35.29
C SER A 131 -7.44 43.23 34.18
N VAL A 132 -7.11 42.95 32.92
CA VAL A 132 -7.74 43.57 31.74
C VAL A 132 -9.19 43.11 31.62
N ALA A 133 -9.46 41.81 31.75
CA ALA A 133 -10.81 41.25 31.75
C ALA A 133 -11.66 41.84 32.88
N ASN A 134 -11.14 41.92 34.11
CA ASN A 134 -11.84 42.57 35.22
C ASN A 134 -12.11 44.07 34.95
N GLY A 135 -11.16 44.78 34.33
CA GLY A 135 -11.35 46.16 33.89
C GLY A 135 -12.50 46.32 32.87
N LEU A 136 -12.63 45.38 31.94
CA LEU A 136 -13.73 45.36 30.97
C LEU A 136 -15.06 45.03 31.65
N MET A 137 -15.12 43.97 32.46
CA MET A 137 -16.35 43.54 33.12
C MET A 137 -16.91 44.60 34.06
N THR A 138 -16.04 45.27 34.84
CA THR A 138 -16.48 46.41 35.66
C THR A 138 -16.94 47.59 34.79
N SER A 139 -16.36 47.82 33.61
CA SER A 139 -16.81 48.90 32.71
C SER A 139 -18.15 48.60 32.07
N ILE A 140 -18.43 47.33 31.76
CA ILE A 140 -19.76 46.89 31.34
C ILE A 140 -20.74 47.10 32.50
N ALA A 141 -20.42 46.62 33.71
CA ALA A 141 -21.27 46.81 34.89
C ALA A 141 -21.58 48.28 35.19
N ASP A 142 -20.58 49.17 35.13
CA ASP A 142 -20.74 50.61 35.39
C ASP A 142 -21.55 51.35 34.31
N THR A 143 -21.78 50.73 33.15
CA THR A 143 -22.47 51.34 32.00
C THR A 143 -23.82 50.68 31.68
N ILE A 144 -24.19 49.62 32.39
CA ILE A 144 -25.52 49.02 32.34
C ILE A 144 -26.49 49.90 33.14
N ASP A 145 -27.47 50.46 32.45
CA ASP A 145 -28.56 51.27 33.04
C ASP A 145 -29.94 50.64 32.70
N SER A 146 -29.96 49.36 32.30
CA SER A 146 -31.11 48.70 31.67
C SER A 146 -31.52 47.37 32.33
N ASP A 147 -32.85 47.16 32.43
CA ASP A 147 -33.47 45.90 32.83
C ASP A 147 -33.22 44.78 31.79
N LYS A 148 -33.24 43.51 32.23
CA LYS A 148 -32.96 42.29 31.44
C LYS A 148 -33.68 42.20 30.07
N ASN A 149 -34.81 42.90 29.91
CA ASN A 149 -35.63 42.90 28.70
C ASN A 149 -35.22 43.95 27.63
N HIS A 150 -34.26 44.85 27.94
CA HIS A 150 -33.78 45.92 27.05
C HIS A 150 -32.27 45.82 26.76
N ILE A 151 -31.72 44.61 26.76
CA ILE A 151 -30.30 44.35 26.47
C ILE A 151 -29.89 44.89 25.09
N ASP A 152 -30.79 44.91 24.12
CA ASP A 152 -30.52 45.39 22.76
C ASP A 152 -30.25 46.92 22.68
N ASP A 153 -30.65 47.69 23.70
CA ASP A 153 -30.38 49.14 23.80
C ASP A 153 -28.99 49.44 24.40
N PHE A 154 -28.27 48.41 24.86
CA PHE A 154 -26.94 48.54 25.44
C PHE A 154 -25.91 48.99 24.39
N LYS A 155 -25.38 50.20 24.57
CA LYS A 155 -24.32 50.74 23.71
C LYS A 155 -22.96 50.25 24.17
N THR A 156 -22.48 49.16 23.57
CA THR A 156 -21.14 48.58 23.78
C THR A 156 -20.02 49.62 23.65
N GLU A 157 -20.24 50.70 22.90
CA GLU A 157 -19.32 51.83 22.74
C GLU A 157 -19.04 52.59 24.04
N LYS A 158 -20.06 52.77 24.89
CA LYS A 158 -19.89 53.44 26.20
C LYS A 158 -19.03 52.61 27.14
N ALA A 159 -19.23 51.29 27.12
CA ALA A 159 -18.44 50.35 27.91
C ALA A 159 -16.97 50.35 27.46
N ILE A 160 -16.71 50.37 26.16
CA ILE A 160 -15.35 50.47 25.61
C ILE A 160 -14.68 51.81 25.95
N ASP A 161 -15.41 52.93 25.86
CA ASP A 161 -14.89 54.24 26.26
C ASP A 161 -14.48 54.27 27.75
N SER A 162 -15.34 53.74 28.64
CA SER A 162 -15.02 53.58 30.08
C SER A 162 -13.85 52.62 30.30
N PHE A 163 -13.80 51.52 29.56
CA PHE A 163 -12.74 50.54 29.63
C PHE A 163 -11.38 51.14 29.27
N PHE A 164 -11.30 51.90 28.18
CA PHE A 164 -10.06 52.57 27.76
C PHE A 164 -9.60 53.60 28.81
N LYS A 165 -10.53 54.36 29.43
CA LYS A 165 -10.21 55.23 30.58
C LYS A 165 -9.61 54.47 31.74
N LYS A 166 -10.15 53.29 32.07
CA LYS A 166 -9.62 52.45 33.16
C LYS A 166 -8.26 51.84 32.82
N ILE A 167 -8.06 51.38 31.59
CA ILE A 167 -6.76 50.87 31.16
C ILE A 167 -5.69 51.96 31.29
N HIS A 168 -5.99 53.18 30.84
CA HIS A 168 -5.03 54.28 30.87
C HIS A 168 -4.81 54.83 32.30
N LYS A 169 -5.87 55.06 33.08
CA LYS A 169 -5.76 55.70 34.41
C LYS A 169 -5.45 54.75 35.56
N LYS A 170 -5.89 53.48 35.49
CA LYS A 170 -5.83 52.53 36.61
C LYS A 170 -4.80 51.43 36.39
N LEU A 171 -4.61 50.99 35.15
CA LEU A 171 -3.64 49.93 34.81
C LEU A 171 -2.36 50.47 34.18
N ASP A 172 -2.30 51.77 33.86
CA ASP A 172 -1.16 52.46 33.24
C ASP A 172 -0.62 51.74 32.00
N LYS A 173 -1.53 51.27 31.13
CA LYS A 173 -1.15 50.56 29.90
C LYS A 173 -1.41 51.37 28.64
N GLN A 174 -0.50 51.24 27.68
CA GLN A 174 -0.68 51.75 26.32
C GLN A 174 -1.65 50.87 25.53
N ILE A 175 -2.55 51.49 24.76
CA ILE A 175 -3.53 50.79 23.94
C ILE A 175 -3.14 50.87 22.47
N TYR A 176 -3.11 49.72 21.81
CA TYR A 176 -2.85 49.57 20.39
C TYR A 176 -4.08 49.02 19.65
N LEU A 177 -4.38 49.58 18.49
CA LEU A 177 -5.39 49.06 17.56
C LEU A 177 -4.74 48.75 16.20
N LEU A 178 -4.85 47.52 15.74
CA LEU A 178 -4.39 47.07 14.42
C LEU A 178 -5.61 46.84 13.55
N ILE A 179 -5.85 47.70 12.56
CA ILE A 179 -7.09 47.70 11.78
C ILE A 179 -6.80 47.22 10.36
N ASP A 180 -7.38 46.07 10.01
CA ASP A 180 -7.35 45.45 8.69
C ASP A 180 -8.46 46.03 7.80
N ASP A 181 -8.12 46.45 6.60
CA ASP A 181 -9.01 47.06 5.59
C ASP A 181 -10.02 48.09 6.18
N PRO A 182 -9.54 49.17 6.81
CA PRO A 182 -10.39 50.13 7.53
C PRO A 182 -11.40 50.86 6.62
N CYS A 183 -11.18 50.83 5.31
CA CYS A 183 -12.06 51.36 4.28
C CYS A 183 -13.40 50.62 4.18
N GLU A 184 -13.50 49.41 4.72
CA GLU A 184 -14.72 48.59 4.72
C GLU A 184 -15.54 48.76 6.01
N MET A 185 -14.97 49.43 7.03
CA MET A 185 -15.67 49.65 8.30
C MET A 185 -16.97 50.42 8.09
N LYS A 186 -18.01 50.04 8.84
CA LYS A 186 -19.31 50.73 8.84
C LYS A 186 -19.13 52.19 9.29
N SER A 187 -19.95 53.09 8.76
CA SER A 187 -19.84 54.55 9.04
C SER A 187 -19.93 54.89 10.53
N PHE A 188 -20.78 54.17 11.27
CA PHE A 188 -20.90 54.30 12.72
C PHE A 188 -19.60 53.92 13.46
N ASP A 189 -18.95 52.81 13.07
CA ASP A 189 -17.69 52.37 13.67
C ASP A 189 -16.53 53.33 13.38
N ARG A 190 -16.51 53.96 12.20
CA ARG A 190 -15.52 55.01 11.88
C ARG A 190 -15.70 56.23 12.78
N ALA A 191 -16.95 56.68 12.98
CA ALA A 191 -17.25 57.80 13.86
C ALA A 191 -16.86 57.49 15.32
N PHE A 192 -17.12 56.26 15.78
CA PHE A 192 -16.69 55.82 17.11
C PHE A 192 -15.17 55.72 17.22
N LEU A 193 -14.48 55.17 16.22
CA LEU A 193 -13.02 55.10 16.16
C LEU A 193 -12.37 56.48 16.24
N ALA A 194 -12.88 57.45 15.46
CA ALA A 194 -12.38 58.82 15.51
C ALA A 194 -12.51 59.44 16.90
N LYS A 195 -13.64 59.16 17.58
CA LYS A 195 -13.88 59.60 18.96
C LYS A 195 -12.91 58.98 19.97
N ILE A 196 -12.69 57.66 19.92
CA ILE A 196 -11.77 57.02 20.89
C ILE A 196 -10.31 57.38 20.62
N ILE A 197 -9.93 57.68 19.38
CA ILE A 197 -8.60 58.22 19.06
C ILE A 197 -8.41 59.64 19.63
N SER A 198 -9.45 60.48 19.62
CA SER A 198 -9.38 61.82 20.23
C SER A 198 -9.39 61.78 21.76
N ASP A 199 -10.19 60.88 22.33
CA ASP A 199 -10.48 60.85 23.76
C ASP A 199 -9.43 60.05 24.54
N HIS A 200 -8.72 59.13 23.89
CA HIS A 200 -7.68 58.27 24.47
C HIS A 200 -6.42 58.36 23.60
N HIS A 201 -5.23 58.47 24.21
CA HIS A 201 -3.95 58.48 23.49
C HIS A 201 -3.61 57.10 22.89
N LEU A 202 -4.39 56.66 21.90
CA LEU A 202 -4.27 55.36 21.25
C LEU A 202 -3.13 55.34 20.23
N LYS A 203 -2.55 54.16 20.06
CA LYS A 203 -1.62 53.86 18.97
C LYS A 203 -2.31 53.00 17.93
N VAL A 204 -2.52 53.52 16.73
CA VAL A 204 -3.34 52.87 15.70
C VAL A 204 -2.53 52.61 14.44
N LEU A 205 -2.57 51.36 13.98
CA LEU A 205 -2.10 50.94 12.67
C LEU A 205 -3.29 50.76 11.73
N PHE A 206 -3.31 51.50 10.63
CA PHE A 206 -4.26 51.33 9.54
C PHE A 206 -3.62 50.54 8.40
N ALA A 207 -4.06 49.29 8.20
CA ALA A 207 -3.59 48.45 7.11
C ALA A 207 -4.46 48.66 5.86
N LEU A 208 -3.94 49.44 4.91
CA LEU A 208 -4.65 49.93 3.73
C LEU A 208 -4.40 49.03 2.51
N ASN A 209 -5.47 48.65 1.83
CA ASN A 209 -5.40 47.79 0.66
C ASN A 209 -4.86 48.55 -0.57
N CYS A 210 -3.71 48.14 -1.10
CA CYS A 210 -3.07 48.75 -2.28
C CYS A 210 -3.98 48.80 -3.51
N SER A 211 -4.89 47.84 -3.65
CA SER A 211 -5.79 47.73 -4.80
C SER A 211 -6.91 48.78 -4.78
N LYS A 212 -7.07 49.54 -3.69
CA LYS A 212 -8.15 50.52 -3.48
C LYS A 212 -7.64 51.93 -3.14
N PRO A 213 -6.78 52.55 -3.98
CA PRO A 213 -6.12 53.80 -3.64
C PRO A 213 -7.08 54.97 -3.42
N GLN A 214 -8.20 55.02 -4.15
CA GLN A 214 -9.21 56.08 -4.01
C GLN A 214 -10.00 55.96 -2.70
N GLU A 215 -10.38 54.74 -2.32
CA GLU A 215 -11.08 54.48 -1.05
C GLU A 215 -10.16 54.78 0.14
N ASN A 216 -8.88 54.41 0.04
CA ASN A 216 -7.87 54.73 1.05
C ASN A 216 -7.70 56.24 1.24
N ALA A 217 -7.57 56.99 0.14
CA ALA A 217 -7.44 58.45 0.21
C ALA A 217 -8.68 59.10 0.82
N LYS A 218 -9.87 58.60 0.47
CA LYS A 218 -11.14 59.03 1.05
C LYS A 218 -11.20 58.75 2.55
N PHE A 219 -10.84 57.54 2.98
CA PHE A 219 -10.80 57.16 4.39
C PHE A 219 -9.87 58.06 5.21
N ILE A 220 -8.64 58.29 4.72
CA ILE A 220 -7.66 59.17 5.39
C ILE A 220 -8.21 60.59 5.54
N SER A 221 -8.85 61.11 4.49
CA SER A 221 -9.48 62.44 4.49
C SER A 221 -10.66 62.51 5.47
N ASP A 222 -11.56 61.53 5.43
CA ASP A 222 -12.77 61.48 6.25
C ASP A 222 -12.42 61.38 7.75
N MET A 223 -11.37 60.63 8.10
CA MET A 223 -10.88 60.48 9.46
C MET A 223 -9.97 61.64 9.91
N LYS A 224 -9.68 62.62 9.03
CA LYS A 224 -8.80 63.77 9.29
C LYS A 224 -7.42 63.39 9.86
N LEU A 225 -6.85 62.29 9.37
CA LEU A 225 -5.59 61.71 9.89
C LEU A 225 -4.33 62.45 9.41
N SER A 226 -4.31 63.78 9.56
CA SER A 226 -3.23 64.65 9.06
C SER A 226 -1.86 64.43 9.74
N GLU A 227 -1.84 63.82 10.93
CA GLU A 227 -0.62 63.48 11.69
C GLU A 227 -0.14 62.04 11.45
N CYS A 228 -0.76 61.30 10.52
CA CYS A 228 -0.45 59.89 10.32
C CYS A 228 0.84 59.68 9.52
N VAL A 229 1.72 58.82 10.03
CA VAL A 229 2.97 58.45 9.35
C VAL A 229 2.73 57.23 8.47
N SER A 230 3.08 57.32 7.19
CA SER A 230 3.06 56.16 6.29
C SER A 230 4.37 55.42 6.35
N ILE A 231 4.31 54.12 6.64
CA ILE A 231 5.43 53.21 6.42
C ILE A 231 5.65 53.10 4.90
N SER A 232 6.91 53.22 4.47
CA SER A 232 7.28 53.17 3.04
C SER A 232 7.16 51.78 2.42
N MET A 233 7.29 50.75 3.24
CA MET A 233 7.21 49.34 2.88
C MET A 233 5.75 48.86 2.76
N CYS A 234 5.54 47.88 1.87
CA CYS A 234 4.25 47.28 1.57
C CYS A 234 4.25 45.79 1.94
N PHE A 235 3.15 45.28 2.50
CA PHE A 235 2.93 43.86 2.74
C PHE A 235 2.55 43.16 1.43
N LEU A 236 3.57 42.64 0.75
CA LEU A 236 3.44 41.96 -0.54
C LEU A 236 2.92 40.54 -0.37
N ARG A 237 2.43 39.95 -1.46
CA ARG A 237 2.12 38.52 -1.51
C ARG A 237 3.37 37.66 -1.29
N PRO A 238 3.22 36.38 -0.88
CA PRO A 238 4.34 35.48 -0.67
C PRO A 238 5.30 35.38 -1.86
N ASP A 239 6.57 35.66 -1.61
CA ASP A 239 7.66 35.38 -2.55
C ASP A 239 8.12 33.93 -2.45
N ASP A 240 9.07 33.52 -3.30
CA ASP A 240 9.55 32.14 -3.35
C ASP A 240 10.19 31.71 -2.03
N GLU A 241 10.90 32.64 -1.36
CA GLU A 241 11.52 32.39 -0.06
C GLU A 241 10.48 32.13 1.03
N LEU A 242 9.42 32.95 1.09
CA LEU A 242 8.34 32.77 2.05
C LEU A 242 7.57 31.47 1.79
N ILE A 243 7.28 31.14 0.53
CA ILE A 243 6.58 29.89 0.18
C ILE A 243 7.42 28.68 0.61
N CYS A 244 8.71 28.68 0.31
CA CYS A 244 9.61 27.60 0.74
C CYS A 244 9.64 27.47 2.27
N ALA A 245 9.79 28.58 2.98
CA ALA A 245 9.83 28.60 4.43
C ALA A 245 8.50 28.16 5.07
N LEU A 246 7.36 28.46 4.44
CA LEU A 246 6.05 27.97 4.90
C LEU A 246 5.99 26.43 4.82
N TYR A 247 6.42 25.82 3.70
CA TYR A 247 6.47 24.36 3.59
C TYR A 247 7.34 23.72 4.68
N GLU A 248 8.54 24.26 4.89
CA GLU A 248 9.46 23.79 5.95
C GLU A 248 8.85 23.92 7.34
N CYS A 249 8.22 25.07 7.63
CA CYS A 249 7.59 25.35 8.93
C CYS A 249 6.46 24.36 9.26
N TYR A 250 5.75 23.88 8.24
CA TYR A 250 4.68 22.89 8.35
C TYR A 250 5.15 21.44 8.16
N GLY A 251 6.47 21.19 8.09
CA GLY A 251 7.05 19.85 8.02
C GLY A 251 6.84 19.15 6.67
N GLN A 252 6.58 19.91 5.61
CA GLN A 252 6.39 19.40 4.25
C GLN A 252 7.64 19.67 3.40
N LYS A 253 7.97 18.76 2.49
CA LYS A 253 9.08 18.96 1.54
C LYS A 253 8.61 19.90 0.43
N PHE A 254 9.29 21.04 0.27
CA PHE A 254 9.01 21.97 -0.82
C PHE A 254 9.57 21.46 -2.15
N ASP A 255 8.75 21.49 -3.20
CA ASP A 255 9.16 21.26 -4.58
C ASP A 255 9.12 22.57 -5.37
N LYS A 256 10.28 22.98 -5.91
CA LYS A 256 10.41 24.19 -6.73
C LYS A 256 9.55 24.14 -8.00
N SER A 257 9.15 22.96 -8.47
CA SER A 257 8.23 22.81 -9.60
C SER A 257 6.84 23.43 -9.34
N LEU A 258 6.50 23.73 -8.09
CA LEU A 258 5.23 24.34 -7.68
C LEU A 258 5.20 25.87 -7.82
N ILE A 259 6.34 26.54 -8.02
CA ILE A 259 6.37 28.01 -8.16
C ILE A 259 5.49 28.52 -9.32
N PRO A 260 5.57 27.96 -10.54
CA PRO A 260 4.67 28.36 -11.63
C PRO A 260 3.18 28.20 -11.30
N PHE A 261 2.81 27.19 -10.51
CA PHE A 261 1.43 27.02 -10.04
C PHE A 261 0.99 28.17 -9.14
N PHE A 262 1.84 28.58 -8.19
CA PHE A 262 1.53 29.73 -7.33
C PHE A 262 1.52 31.04 -8.12
N ASP A 263 2.35 31.20 -9.14
CA ASP A 263 2.34 32.38 -10.02
C ASP A 263 0.99 32.54 -10.76
N ILE A 264 0.45 31.46 -11.34
CA ILE A 264 -0.86 31.47 -12.02
C ILE A 264 -2.00 31.83 -11.07
N HIS A 265 -1.87 31.41 -9.80
CA HIS A 265 -2.82 31.73 -8.74
C HIS A 265 -2.49 33.04 -8.00
N ASP A 266 -1.69 33.89 -8.63
CA ASP A 266 -1.37 35.23 -8.15
C ASP A 266 -0.77 35.21 -6.74
N ARG A 267 -0.10 34.11 -6.40
CA ARG A 267 0.55 33.80 -5.10
C ARG A 267 -0.38 33.98 -3.91
N ASN A 268 -1.66 33.63 -4.06
CA ASN A 268 -2.64 33.70 -2.99
C ASN A 268 -2.25 32.78 -1.81
N ILE A 269 -2.11 33.37 -0.61
CA ILE A 269 -1.71 32.65 0.61
C ILE A 269 -2.65 31.49 0.94
N HIS A 270 -3.95 31.62 0.67
CA HIS A 270 -4.93 30.57 1.02
C HIS A 270 -4.75 29.32 0.15
N ILE A 271 -4.34 29.51 -1.11
CA ILE A 271 -4.03 28.40 -2.03
C ILE A 271 -2.73 27.73 -1.63
N ILE A 272 -1.71 28.51 -1.26
CA ILE A 272 -0.43 28.00 -0.74
C ILE A 272 -0.66 27.16 0.52
N MET A 273 -1.40 27.69 1.50
CA MET A 273 -1.70 26.99 2.74
C MET A 273 -2.59 25.76 2.52
N SER A 274 -3.59 25.82 1.64
CA SER A 274 -4.41 24.65 1.26
C SER A 274 -3.55 23.51 0.71
N LYS A 275 -2.55 23.83 -0.12
CA LYS A 275 -1.61 22.83 -0.64
C LYS A 275 -0.72 22.22 0.45
N ILE A 276 -0.30 23.02 1.43
CA ILE A 276 0.51 22.58 2.58
C ILE A 276 -0.31 21.66 3.52
N TYR A 277 -1.57 22.00 3.79
CA TYR A 277 -2.43 21.25 4.70
C TYR A 277 -3.20 20.08 4.05
N GLY A 278 -3.25 20.03 2.72
CA GLY A 278 -4.05 19.04 1.99
C GLY A 278 -5.57 19.26 2.10
N THR A 279 -6.02 20.51 2.32
CA THR A 279 -7.43 20.85 2.46
C THR A 279 -8.10 21.15 1.11
N ALA A 280 -9.37 20.75 0.99
CA ALA A 280 -10.26 20.96 -0.16
C ALA A 280 -10.24 22.40 -0.72
N ILE A 281 -10.21 22.53 -2.05
CA ILE A 281 -10.39 23.81 -2.75
C ILE A 281 -11.89 23.99 -3.02
N ASN A 282 -12.46 25.16 -2.72
CA ASN A 282 -13.85 25.47 -3.06
C ASN A 282 -14.01 25.57 -4.60
N MET A 283 -14.89 24.72 -5.15
CA MET A 283 -15.08 24.47 -6.59
C MET A 283 -16.29 25.21 -7.19
N GLU A 284 -16.82 26.25 -6.53
CA GLU A 284 -18.03 27.00 -6.94
C GLU A 284 -17.99 27.62 -8.36
N HIS A 285 -16.87 27.53 -9.08
CA HIS A 285 -16.67 28.18 -10.38
C HIS A 285 -16.40 27.19 -11.55
N ILE A 286 -16.67 25.90 -11.38
CA ILE A 286 -16.45 24.87 -12.42
C ILE A 286 -17.74 24.51 -13.13
N ASP A 287 -17.71 24.49 -14.46
CA ASP A 287 -18.87 24.17 -15.30
C ASP A 287 -19.36 22.72 -15.13
N ASP A 288 -20.63 22.47 -15.44
CA ASP A 288 -21.28 21.15 -15.30
C ASP A 288 -20.58 20.03 -16.09
N LYS A 289 -20.01 20.37 -17.26
CA LYS A 289 -19.35 19.39 -18.13
C LYS A 289 -17.98 18.99 -17.59
N THR A 290 -17.25 19.93 -16.98
CA THR A 290 -16.01 19.65 -16.25
C THR A 290 -16.31 18.92 -14.94
N THR A 291 -17.38 19.29 -14.25
CA THR A 291 -17.85 18.57 -13.05
C THR A 291 -18.14 17.10 -13.37
N TYR A 292 -18.80 16.79 -14.49
CA TYR A 292 -19.03 15.40 -14.89
C TYR A 292 -17.73 14.65 -15.23
N LEU A 293 -16.77 15.29 -15.92
CA LEU A 293 -15.43 14.72 -16.14
C LEU A 293 -14.79 14.30 -14.82
N LEU A 294 -14.81 15.18 -13.82
CA LEU A 294 -14.24 14.88 -12.51
C LEU A 294 -15.01 13.76 -11.79
N LYS A 295 -16.35 13.73 -11.89
CA LYS A 295 -17.18 12.63 -11.34
C LYS A 295 -16.82 11.28 -11.97
N VAL A 296 -16.58 11.23 -13.28
CA VAL A 296 -16.14 10.01 -13.99
C VAL A 296 -14.77 9.56 -13.50
N LEU A 297 -13.78 10.46 -13.50
CA LEU A 297 -12.42 10.16 -13.06
C LEU A 297 -12.38 9.72 -11.59
N PHE A 298 -13.20 10.34 -10.73
CA PHE A 298 -13.34 9.95 -9.32
C PHE A 298 -14.00 8.59 -9.14
N THR A 299 -15.06 8.29 -9.91
CA THR A 299 -15.77 7.01 -9.80
C THR A 299 -14.89 5.83 -10.20
N ILE A 300 -14.09 6.01 -11.25
CA ILE A 300 -13.22 4.97 -11.79
C ILE A 300 -11.91 4.87 -10.99
N ASN A 301 -11.42 6.00 -10.46
CA ASN A 301 -10.30 6.09 -9.53
C ASN A 301 -8.99 5.43 -10.01
N THR A 302 -8.80 5.34 -11.33
CA THR A 302 -7.62 4.77 -11.98
C THR A 302 -7.36 5.53 -13.28
N PRO A 303 -6.13 5.54 -13.83
CA PRO A 303 -5.86 6.17 -15.11
C PRO A 303 -6.67 5.59 -16.27
N ILE A 304 -7.26 6.49 -17.07
CA ILE A 304 -8.15 6.15 -18.18
C ILE A 304 -7.55 6.67 -19.49
N PRO A 305 -7.26 5.81 -20.47
CA PRO A 305 -6.82 6.21 -21.79
C PRO A 305 -7.84 7.11 -22.50
N GLU A 306 -7.36 8.08 -23.28
CA GLU A 306 -8.17 9.06 -24.01
C GLU A 306 -9.30 8.40 -24.83
N LYS A 307 -8.97 7.34 -25.59
CA LYS A 307 -9.93 6.64 -26.44
C LYS A 307 -11.13 6.06 -25.67
N ILE A 308 -10.93 5.76 -24.39
CA ILE A 308 -11.96 5.22 -23.50
C ILE A 308 -12.70 6.38 -22.83
N LEU A 309 -11.95 7.30 -22.20
CA LEU A 309 -12.53 8.42 -21.46
C LEU A 309 -13.46 9.26 -22.34
N PHE A 310 -13.06 9.58 -23.57
CA PHE A 310 -13.86 10.43 -24.45
C PHE A 310 -15.19 9.77 -24.83
N ASN A 311 -15.19 8.46 -25.03
CA ASN A 311 -16.39 7.70 -25.32
C ASN A 311 -17.33 7.61 -24.10
N ILE A 312 -16.79 7.58 -22.88
CA ILE A 312 -17.59 7.64 -21.64
C ILE A 312 -18.25 9.03 -21.52
N LEU A 313 -17.48 10.10 -21.73
CA LEU A 313 -17.99 11.46 -21.59
C LEU A 313 -19.09 11.79 -22.61
N LYS A 314 -19.00 11.26 -23.83
CA LYS A 314 -20.06 11.41 -24.85
C LYS A 314 -21.40 10.80 -24.43
N ARG A 315 -21.42 9.81 -23.52
CA ARG A 315 -22.64 9.15 -23.05
C ARG A 315 -23.43 9.96 -22.01
N GLN A 316 -22.88 11.10 -21.55
CA GLN A 316 -23.57 11.99 -20.61
C GLN A 316 -24.94 12.48 -21.13
N ASN A 317 -25.05 12.74 -22.45
CA ASN A 317 -26.24 13.35 -23.06
C ASN A 317 -26.87 12.48 -24.16
N LEU A 318 -28.05 11.93 -23.91
CA LEU A 318 -28.88 11.24 -24.90
C LEU A 318 -29.66 12.20 -25.84
N ARG A 319 -29.51 13.54 -25.72
CA ARG A 319 -30.43 14.50 -26.39
C ARG A 319 -29.86 15.74 -27.09
N THR A 320 -28.56 16.01 -27.18
CA THR A 320 -28.08 17.21 -27.90
C THR A 320 -26.67 17.04 -28.46
N MET A 321 -26.52 17.33 -29.76
CA MET A 321 -25.31 17.51 -30.60
C MET A 321 -24.05 16.74 -30.21
N GLU A 322 -23.54 15.91 -31.14
CA GLU A 322 -22.28 15.18 -31.02
C GLU A 322 -21.12 16.11 -30.62
N GLU A 323 -20.72 16.05 -29.36
CA GLU A 323 -19.55 16.78 -28.88
C GLU A 323 -18.29 16.16 -29.51
N SER A 324 -17.46 17.00 -30.14
CA SER A 324 -16.28 16.53 -30.85
C SER A 324 -15.18 16.09 -29.87
N ASN A 325 -14.30 15.17 -30.30
CA ASN A 325 -13.13 14.80 -29.49
C ASN A 325 -12.24 16.02 -29.17
N GLN A 326 -12.20 17.03 -30.05
CA GLN A 326 -11.44 18.26 -29.82
C GLN A 326 -12.01 19.08 -28.66
N ASP A 327 -13.33 19.12 -28.51
CA ASP A 327 -13.98 19.87 -27.42
C ASP A 327 -13.75 19.17 -26.07
N ILE A 328 -13.81 17.83 -26.05
CA ILE A 328 -13.49 17.03 -24.88
C ILE A 328 -12.01 17.17 -24.51
N ALA A 329 -11.11 17.14 -25.50
CA ALA A 329 -9.67 17.33 -25.29
C ALA A 329 -9.34 18.71 -24.71
N LYS A 330 -9.99 19.78 -25.21
CA LYS A 330 -9.87 21.13 -24.65
C LYS A 330 -10.32 21.18 -23.19
N ARG A 331 -11.43 20.51 -22.85
CA ARG A 331 -11.91 20.42 -21.46
C ARG A 331 -10.92 19.68 -20.57
N CYS A 332 -10.43 18.53 -21.01
CA CYS A 332 -9.43 17.77 -20.26
C CYS A 332 -8.14 18.59 -20.07
N THR A 333 -7.67 19.27 -21.11
CA THR A 333 -6.50 20.17 -21.04
C THR A 333 -6.74 21.33 -20.08
N SER A 334 -7.95 21.89 -20.06
CA SER A 334 -8.31 22.94 -19.10
C SER A 334 -8.30 22.41 -17.66
N ALA A 335 -8.86 21.23 -17.42
CA ALA A 335 -8.83 20.57 -16.11
C ALA A 335 -7.40 20.18 -15.67
N VAL A 336 -6.52 19.86 -16.62
CA VAL A 336 -5.08 19.66 -16.39
C VAL A 336 -4.38 20.98 -16.07
N GLY A 337 -4.71 22.07 -16.76
CA GLY A 337 -4.18 23.41 -16.45
C GLY A 337 -4.59 23.92 -15.06
N LEU A 338 -5.70 23.41 -14.52
CA LEU A 338 -6.15 23.64 -13.13
C LEU A 338 -5.48 22.69 -12.11
N ASN A 339 -4.60 21.78 -12.55
CA ASN A 339 -3.94 20.73 -11.77
C ASN A 339 -4.86 19.75 -11.02
N ILE A 340 -6.17 19.72 -11.35
CA ILE A 340 -7.14 18.80 -10.73
C ILE A 340 -7.03 17.40 -11.35
N VAL A 341 -6.80 17.36 -12.67
CA VAL A 341 -6.65 16.16 -13.47
C VAL A 341 -5.21 16.08 -13.93
N HIS A 342 -4.59 14.91 -13.78
CA HIS A 342 -3.27 14.66 -14.29
C HIS A 342 -3.34 13.92 -15.61
N LYS A 343 -2.39 14.24 -16.48
CA LYS A 343 -2.21 13.62 -17.78
C LYS A 343 -0.89 12.87 -17.79
N ILE A 344 -0.94 11.56 -18.05
CA ILE A 344 0.24 10.70 -18.10
C ILE A 344 0.33 9.99 -19.44
N THR A 345 1.57 9.81 -19.89
CA THR A 345 1.89 9.02 -21.09
C THR A 345 2.70 7.82 -20.64
N TYR A 346 2.14 6.62 -20.81
CA TYR A 346 2.89 5.38 -20.57
C TYR A 346 3.76 5.08 -21.79
N ASN A 347 5.00 4.64 -21.59
CA ASN A 347 5.94 4.45 -22.69
C ASN A 347 5.57 3.28 -23.63
N ILE A 348 5.95 3.46 -24.91
CA ILE A 348 5.79 2.65 -26.14
C ILE A 348 4.49 2.90 -26.93
N ASN A 349 3.34 3.15 -26.29
CA ASN A 349 2.15 3.59 -27.01
C ASN A 349 1.90 5.05 -26.65
N THR A 350 1.88 5.94 -27.63
CA THR A 350 1.66 7.40 -27.50
C THR A 350 0.25 7.78 -27.00
N GLU A 351 -0.40 6.92 -26.22
CA GLU A 351 -1.76 7.07 -25.76
C GLU A 351 -1.79 7.75 -24.40
N GLU A 352 -2.33 8.96 -24.39
CA GLU A 352 -2.45 9.79 -23.21
C GLU A 352 -3.57 9.25 -22.31
N SER A 353 -3.31 9.17 -21.01
CA SER A 353 -4.27 8.73 -20.00
C SER A 353 -4.49 9.82 -18.96
N TYR A 354 -5.73 9.94 -18.48
CA TYR A 354 -6.14 10.96 -17.51
C TYR A 354 -6.53 10.29 -16.20
N TYR A 355 -6.16 10.91 -15.07
CA TYR A 355 -6.57 10.47 -13.74
C TYR A 355 -6.74 11.64 -12.79
N LEU A 356 -7.51 11.43 -11.71
CA LEU A 356 -7.71 12.43 -10.65
C LEU A 356 -6.61 12.28 -9.59
N ASP A 357 -6.03 13.39 -9.11
CA ASP A 357 -5.12 13.33 -7.98
C ASP A 357 -5.86 12.97 -6.68
N LYS A 358 -5.28 12.09 -5.86
CA LYS A 358 -5.89 11.60 -4.60
C LYS A 358 -6.03 12.68 -3.53
N TYR A 359 -5.36 13.83 -3.70
CA TYR A 359 -5.31 14.91 -2.72
C TYR A 359 -6.46 15.93 -2.82
N TYR A 360 -7.35 15.81 -3.81
CA TYR A 360 -8.48 16.72 -3.92
C TYR A 360 -9.68 16.19 -3.13
N GLY A 361 -9.86 16.69 -1.90
CA GLY A 361 -11.14 16.64 -1.19
C GLY A 361 -12.15 17.50 -1.95
N LEU A 362 -12.89 16.91 -2.88
CA LEU A 362 -13.82 17.64 -3.74
C LEU A 362 -15.21 17.57 -3.13
N GLU A 363 -15.60 18.58 -2.35
CA GLU A 363 -16.92 18.63 -1.69
C GLU A 363 -18.08 18.42 -2.68
N ASN A 364 -17.95 18.90 -3.93
CA ASN A 364 -18.96 18.69 -4.99
C ASN A 364 -18.96 17.29 -5.62
N ILE A 365 -17.86 16.54 -5.54
CA ILE A 365 -17.79 15.15 -6.01
C ILE A 365 -18.29 14.17 -4.93
N ASN A 366 -18.18 14.55 -3.66
CA ASN A 366 -18.79 13.80 -2.56
C ASN A 366 -20.33 13.76 -2.65
N ASN A 367 -20.95 14.60 -3.50
CA ASN A 367 -22.38 14.63 -3.79
C ASN A 367 -22.81 13.72 -4.97
N ILE A 368 -21.95 12.82 -5.50
CA ILE A 368 -22.39 11.83 -6.50
C ILE A 368 -23.48 10.95 -5.87
N THR A 369 -24.69 11.00 -6.41
CA THR A 369 -25.78 10.13 -5.94
C THR A 369 -25.52 8.67 -6.34
N TYR A 370 -26.12 7.71 -5.63
CA TYR A 370 -26.02 6.30 -5.99
C TYR A 370 -26.45 6.02 -7.44
N ALA A 371 -27.52 6.68 -7.90
CA ALA A 371 -28.03 6.53 -9.26
C ALA A 371 -27.06 7.09 -10.31
N GLU A 372 -26.45 8.26 -10.06
CA GLU A 372 -25.42 8.82 -10.92
C GLU A 372 -24.18 7.92 -10.98
N LYS A 373 -23.70 7.44 -9.82
CA LYS A 373 -22.55 6.52 -9.75
C LYS A 373 -22.81 5.24 -10.54
N SER A 374 -23.98 4.64 -10.34
CA SER A 374 -24.38 3.43 -11.06
C SER A 374 -24.46 3.66 -12.57
N LYS A 375 -24.99 4.80 -13.02
CA LYS A 375 -25.00 5.16 -14.44
C LYS A 375 -23.59 5.30 -15.00
N ILE A 376 -22.70 6.02 -14.32
CA ILE A 376 -21.30 6.19 -14.75
C ILE A 376 -20.62 4.82 -14.89
N ILE A 377 -20.79 3.93 -13.90
CA ILE A 377 -20.23 2.56 -13.93
C ILE A 377 -20.75 1.79 -15.16
N THR A 378 -22.07 1.78 -15.38
CA THR A 378 -22.68 1.08 -16.51
C THR A 378 -22.19 1.63 -17.85
N ASP A 379 -22.18 2.95 -18.01
CA ASP A 379 -21.70 3.61 -19.24
C ASP A 379 -20.21 3.32 -19.48
N THR A 380 -19.42 3.26 -18.41
CA THR A 380 -17.98 2.95 -18.45
C THR A 380 -17.74 1.52 -18.91
N ILE A 381 -18.38 0.53 -18.28
CA ILE A 381 -18.25 -0.89 -18.66
C ILE A 381 -18.67 -1.09 -20.12
N ALA A 382 -19.79 -0.49 -20.53
CA ALA A 382 -20.27 -0.62 -21.90
C ALA A 382 -19.35 0.08 -22.94
N VAL A 383 -18.45 0.99 -22.56
CA VAL A 383 -17.39 1.50 -23.45
C VAL A 383 -16.22 0.53 -23.45
N MET A 384 -15.82 0.05 -22.28
CA MET A 384 -14.71 -0.87 -22.09
C MET A 384 -14.91 -2.20 -22.82
N ASP A 385 -16.15 -2.63 -23.02
CA ASP A 385 -16.52 -3.84 -23.78
C ASP A 385 -15.94 -3.88 -25.20
N TYR A 386 -15.79 -2.71 -25.83
CA TYR A 386 -15.20 -2.59 -27.17
C TYR A 386 -13.67 -2.59 -27.16
N HIS A 387 -13.04 -2.56 -25.98
CA HIS A 387 -11.61 -2.33 -25.80
C HIS A 387 -10.92 -3.33 -24.87
N ILE A 388 -11.61 -4.41 -24.44
CA ILE A 388 -11.20 -5.34 -23.37
C ILE A 388 -9.71 -5.72 -23.42
N GLU A 389 -9.21 -6.20 -24.56
CA GLU A 389 -7.82 -6.68 -24.69
C GLU A 389 -6.77 -5.56 -24.51
N SER A 390 -7.15 -4.31 -24.77
CA SER A 390 -6.27 -3.14 -24.69
C SER A 390 -6.26 -2.44 -23.33
N LEU A 391 -7.15 -2.84 -22.41
CA LEU A 391 -7.30 -2.22 -21.09
C LEU A 391 -6.07 -2.42 -20.20
N SER A 392 -5.87 -1.52 -19.23
CA SER A 392 -4.89 -1.70 -18.16
C SER A 392 -5.37 -2.73 -17.13
N ILE A 393 -4.45 -3.25 -16.32
CA ILE A 393 -4.80 -4.17 -15.22
C ILE A 393 -5.83 -3.54 -14.28
N ASP A 394 -5.66 -2.26 -13.93
CA ASP A 394 -6.55 -1.56 -13.00
C ASP A 394 -7.96 -1.36 -13.56
N LEU A 395 -8.08 -1.03 -14.86
CA LEU A 395 -9.38 -0.93 -15.52
C LEU A 395 -10.08 -2.30 -15.61
N LEU A 396 -9.33 -3.37 -15.87
CA LEU A 396 -9.91 -4.73 -15.87
C LEU A 396 -10.47 -5.08 -14.49
N LYS A 397 -9.73 -4.79 -13.40
CA LYS A 397 -10.21 -4.99 -12.02
C LYS A 397 -11.46 -4.17 -11.72
N PHE A 398 -11.46 -2.89 -12.10
CA PHE A 398 -12.61 -2.01 -11.96
C PHE A 398 -13.88 -2.63 -12.57
N ALA A 399 -13.80 -3.16 -13.78
CA ALA A 399 -14.96 -3.82 -14.41
C ALA A 399 -15.39 -5.08 -13.64
N ILE A 400 -14.44 -5.94 -13.23
CA ILE A 400 -14.75 -7.19 -12.53
C ILE A 400 -15.46 -6.93 -11.20
N ASP A 401 -15.00 -5.93 -10.44
CA ASP A 401 -15.54 -5.60 -9.12
C ASP A 401 -16.91 -4.91 -9.19
N ASN A 402 -17.31 -4.42 -10.37
CA ASN A 402 -18.63 -3.83 -10.62
C ASN A 402 -19.59 -4.76 -11.39
N LEU A 403 -19.14 -5.98 -11.76
CA LEU A 403 -19.92 -7.00 -12.49
C LEU A 403 -20.18 -8.25 -11.64
N GLU A 404 -20.21 -8.14 -10.30
CA GLU A 404 -20.33 -9.31 -9.40
C GLU A 404 -21.57 -10.18 -9.67
N HIS A 405 -22.66 -9.59 -10.17
CA HIS A 405 -23.91 -10.29 -10.46
C HIS A 405 -24.05 -10.74 -11.93
N ASP A 406 -23.14 -10.35 -12.83
CA ASP A 406 -23.12 -10.78 -14.23
C ASP A 406 -21.88 -11.63 -14.52
N TYR A 407 -22.00 -12.94 -14.25
CA TYR A 407 -20.91 -13.88 -14.41
C TYR A 407 -20.37 -13.91 -15.85
N SER A 408 -21.24 -13.96 -16.85
CA SER A 408 -20.84 -14.11 -18.25
C SER A 408 -20.08 -12.89 -18.76
N HIS A 409 -20.48 -11.70 -18.30
CA HIS A 409 -19.79 -10.46 -18.62
C HIS A 409 -18.47 -10.34 -17.87
N SER A 410 -18.48 -10.56 -16.55
CA SER A 410 -17.31 -10.52 -15.68
C SER A 410 -16.22 -11.50 -16.13
N LYS A 411 -16.60 -12.71 -16.57
CA LYS A 411 -15.68 -13.73 -17.08
C LYS A 411 -14.77 -13.22 -18.20
N LYS A 412 -15.28 -12.40 -19.13
CA LYS A 412 -14.48 -11.84 -20.23
C LYS A 412 -13.34 -10.96 -19.72
N TYR A 413 -13.65 -10.11 -18.73
CA TYR A 413 -12.67 -9.24 -18.09
C TYR A 413 -11.65 -10.03 -17.27
N ILE A 414 -12.10 -11.05 -16.52
CA ILE A 414 -11.18 -11.92 -15.76
C ILE A 414 -10.19 -12.60 -16.71
N LEU A 415 -10.66 -13.18 -17.82
CA LEU A 415 -9.77 -13.82 -18.81
C LEU A 415 -8.75 -12.84 -19.42
N ALA A 416 -9.16 -11.61 -19.73
CA ALA A 416 -8.25 -10.58 -20.23
C ALA A 416 -7.22 -10.13 -19.17
N LEU A 417 -7.64 -10.00 -17.91
CA LEU A 417 -6.76 -9.70 -16.76
C LEU A 417 -5.66 -10.75 -16.64
N ILE A 418 -6.05 -12.02 -16.64
CA ILE A 418 -5.13 -13.16 -16.52
C ILE A 418 -4.12 -13.16 -17.67
N ARG A 419 -4.56 -12.92 -18.91
CA ARG A 419 -3.66 -12.86 -20.09
C ARG A 419 -2.56 -11.81 -19.93
N LYS A 420 -2.81 -10.70 -19.22
CA LYS A 420 -1.82 -9.66 -18.92
C LYS A 420 -0.95 -9.98 -17.70
N GLN A 421 -1.48 -10.69 -16.70
CA GLN A 421 -0.74 -11.06 -15.49
C GLN A 421 0.22 -12.24 -15.70
N VAL A 422 -0.15 -13.22 -16.52
CA VAL A 422 0.64 -14.43 -16.75
C VAL A 422 2.07 -14.15 -17.24
N PRO A 423 2.32 -13.28 -18.26
CA PRO A 423 3.67 -12.96 -18.70
C PRO A 423 4.56 -12.36 -17.60
N ASN A 424 3.94 -11.60 -16.68
CA ASN A 424 4.63 -10.91 -15.59
C ASN A 424 4.72 -11.75 -14.30
N SER A 425 4.21 -12.99 -14.30
CA SER A 425 4.15 -13.86 -13.11
C SER A 425 3.46 -13.24 -11.88
N CYS A 426 2.52 -12.32 -12.06
CA CYS A 426 1.84 -11.60 -10.97
C CYS A 426 0.32 -11.92 -10.93
N ILE A 427 -0.01 -13.21 -10.92
CA ILE A 427 -1.39 -13.69 -11.05
C ILE A 427 -2.13 -13.50 -9.72
N GLU A 428 -3.27 -12.80 -9.78
CA GLU A 428 -4.13 -12.57 -8.63
C GLU A 428 -5.23 -13.64 -8.57
N PHE A 429 -5.00 -14.68 -7.76
CA PHE A 429 -5.86 -15.87 -7.70
C PHE A 429 -7.28 -15.57 -7.22
N ASN A 430 -7.49 -14.53 -6.40
CA ASN A 430 -8.82 -14.07 -5.98
C ASN A 430 -9.76 -13.76 -7.16
N TYR A 431 -9.24 -13.17 -8.24
CA TYR A 431 -10.01 -12.92 -9.46
C TYR A 431 -10.20 -14.20 -10.29
N LEU A 432 -9.15 -15.01 -10.42
CA LEU A 432 -9.20 -16.29 -11.13
C LEU A 432 -10.21 -17.27 -10.49
N ASP A 433 -10.34 -17.24 -9.17
CA ASP A 433 -11.23 -18.11 -8.40
C ASP A 433 -12.72 -17.81 -8.63
N LYS A 434 -13.05 -16.59 -9.07
CA LYS A 434 -14.42 -16.21 -9.47
C LYS A 434 -14.91 -17.03 -10.68
N LEU A 435 -14.00 -17.62 -11.48
CA LEU A 435 -14.37 -18.49 -12.61
C LEU A 435 -14.76 -19.89 -12.16
N ASN A 436 -15.99 -20.29 -12.47
CA ASN A 436 -16.55 -21.60 -12.10
C ASN A 436 -17.17 -22.37 -13.26
N PHE A 437 -17.50 -21.70 -14.37
CA PHE A 437 -18.16 -22.29 -15.54
C PHE A 437 -17.58 -21.80 -16.89
N PHE A 438 -17.44 -22.72 -17.84
CA PHE A 438 -16.79 -22.54 -19.14
C PHE A 438 -17.57 -23.22 -20.26
N GLU A 439 -17.91 -22.45 -21.30
CA GLU A 439 -18.54 -22.95 -22.52
C GLU A 439 -17.51 -23.35 -23.59
N ASP A 440 -16.30 -22.79 -23.53
CA ASP A 440 -15.17 -23.16 -24.39
C ASP A 440 -14.15 -23.98 -23.60
N ILE A 441 -13.76 -25.12 -24.18
CA ILE A 441 -12.71 -25.98 -23.63
C ILE A 441 -11.35 -25.27 -23.61
N ASN A 442 -11.04 -24.42 -24.58
CA ASN A 442 -9.73 -23.77 -24.63
C ASN A 442 -9.53 -22.81 -23.45
N GLU A 443 -10.58 -22.07 -23.09
CA GLU A 443 -10.60 -21.23 -21.88
C GLU A 443 -10.43 -22.06 -20.62
N LEU A 444 -11.17 -23.18 -20.50
CA LEU A 444 -11.04 -24.10 -19.36
C LEU A 444 -9.62 -24.65 -19.26
N MET A 445 -9.02 -25.10 -20.36
CA MET A 445 -7.67 -25.65 -20.38
C MET A 445 -6.62 -24.57 -20.08
N TYR A 446 -6.84 -23.34 -20.52
CA TYR A 446 -5.97 -22.21 -20.21
C TYR A 446 -5.95 -21.92 -18.71
N VAL A 447 -7.12 -21.83 -18.09
CA VAL A 447 -7.27 -21.62 -16.64
C VAL A 447 -6.71 -22.80 -15.84
N CYS A 448 -7.05 -24.04 -16.21
CA CYS A 448 -6.49 -25.23 -15.56
C CYS A 448 -4.96 -25.29 -15.69
N GLY A 449 -4.43 -24.90 -16.85
CA GLY A 449 -2.98 -24.87 -17.09
C GLY A 449 -2.26 -23.86 -16.21
N ILE A 450 -2.88 -22.70 -15.94
CA ILE A 450 -2.35 -21.69 -15.02
C ILE A 450 -2.28 -22.25 -13.59
N TYR A 451 -3.38 -22.80 -13.09
CA TYR A 451 -3.40 -23.42 -11.75
C TYR A 451 -2.33 -24.52 -11.63
N TYR A 452 -2.26 -25.41 -12.64
CA TYR A 452 -1.29 -26.50 -12.65
C TYR A 452 0.16 -26.01 -12.62
N ASN A 453 0.50 -25.01 -13.46
CA ASN A 453 1.85 -24.44 -13.51
C ASN A 453 2.25 -23.73 -12.22
N ASN A 454 1.27 -23.25 -11.42
CA ASN A 454 1.48 -22.64 -10.11
C ASN A 454 1.33 -23.63 -8.95
N GLY A 455 1.23 -24.94 -9.22
CA GLY A 455 1.20 -25.97 -8.18
C GLY A 455 -0.14 -26.14 -7.46
N ILE A 456 -1.23 -25.62 -8.01
CA ILE A 456 -2.59 -25.74 -7.46
C ILE A 456 -3.37 -26.77 -8.28
N TYR A 457 -3.81 -27.87 -7.64
CA TYR A 457 -4.35 -29.04 -8.37
C TYR A 457 -5.82 -29.37 -8.05
N ASP A 458 -6.32 -28.98 -6.89
CA ASP A 458 -7.68 -29.26 -6.44
C ASP A 458 -8.74 -28.44 -7.20
N LYS A 459 -8.46 -27.14 -7.46
CA LYS A 459 -9.34 -26.26 -8.25
C LYS A 459 -9.49 -26.76 -9.68
N PRO A 460 -8.43 -27.05 -10.47
CA PRO A 460 -8.59 -27.59 -11.81
C PRO A 460 -9.29 -28.97 -11.80
N PHE A 461 -9.06 -29.81 -10.78
CA PHE A 461 -9.81 -31.07 -10.66
C PHE A 461 -11.33 -30.82 -10.54
N ARG A 462 -11.74 -29.92 -9.63
CA ARG A 462 -13.15 -29.54 -9.44
C ARG A 462 -13.76 -28.95 -10.71
N LEU A 463 -13.03 -28.05 -11.39
CA LEU A 463 -13.47 -27.48 -12.67
C LEU A 463 -13.69 -28.57 -13.73
N LEU A 464 -12.79 -29.55 -13.85
CA LEU A 464 -12.99 -30.68 -14.77
C LEU A 464 -14.23 -31.50 -14.41
N GLN A 465 -14.48 -31.77 -13.12
CA GLN A 465 -15.67 -32.51 -12.68
C GLN A 465 -16.99 -31.79 -13.00
N ILE A 466 -17.01 -30.46 -13.00
CA ILE A 466 -18.16 -29.66 -13.42
C ILE A 466 -18.36 -29.76 -14.95
N HIS A 467 -17.28 -29.78 -15.73
CA HIS A 467 -17.30 -29.74 -17.19
C HIS A 467 -17.10 -31.12 -17.85
N LYS A 468 -17.80 -32.15 -17.34
CA LYS A 468 -17.75 -33.52 -17.88
C LYS A 468 -18.22 -33.63 -19.33
N ASN A 469 -18.98 -32.66 -19.82
CA ASN A 469 -19.34 -32.54 -21.24
C ASN A 469 -18.10 -32.52 -22.16
N PHE A 470 -16.94 -32.05 -21.67
CA PHE A 470 -15.69 -32.07 -22.43
C PHE A 470 -14.85 -33.35 -22.27
N ALA A 471 -15.29 -34.35 -21.49
CA ALA A 471 -14.46 -35.51 -21.13
C ALA A 471 -13.93 -36.35 -22.31
N ARG A 472 -14.57 -36.26 -23.47
CA ARG A 472 -14.13 -36.94 -24.70
C ARG A 472 -12.95 -36.24 -25.39
N LYS A 473 -12.74 -34.95 -25.14
CA LYS A 473 -11.71 -34.13 -25.77
C LYS A 473 -10.32 -34.50 -25.23
N PHE A 474 -9.33 -34.51 -26.11
CA PHE A 474 -7.99 -34.99 -25.78
C PHE A 474 -7.28 -34.11 -24.73
N SER A 475 -7.38 -32.78 -24.86
CA SER A 475 -6.83 -31.83 -23.88
C SER A 475 -7.44 -31.99 -22.49
N TYR A 476 -8.75 -32.24 -22.39
CA TYR A 476 -9.40 -32.58 -21.11
C TYR A 476 -8.78 -33.83 -20.51
N LYS A 477 -8.61 -34.92 -21.28
CA LYS A 477 -8.05 -36.18 -20.78
C LYS A 477 -6.63 -36.01 -20.28
N ILE A 478 -5.79 -35.25 -21.00
CA ILE A 478 -4.45 -34.88 -20.55
C ILE A 478 -4.53 -34.16 -19.21
N THR A 479 -5.22 -33.01 -19.14
CA THR A 479 -5.31 -32.22 -17.91
C THR A 479 -5.83 -33.04 -16.74
N ASN A 480 -6.85 -33.87 -16.97
CA ASN A 480 -7.39 -34.76 -15.96
C ASN A 480 -6.36 -35.78 -15.46
N ALA A 481 -5.61 -36.43 -16.36
CA ALA A 481 -4.59 -37.40 -15.97
C ALA A 481 -3.42 -36.73 -15.22
N LEU A 482 -2.99 -35.55 -15.67
CA LEU A 482 -1.94 -34.76 -15.00
C LEU A 482 -2.37 -34.36 -13.58
N VAL A 483 -3.58 -33.84 -13.42
CA VAL A 483 -4.11 -33.45 -12.11
C VAL A 483 -4.36 -34.67 -11.21
N CYS A 484 -4.87 -35.77 -11.75
CA CYS A 484 -5.04 -37.02 -11.00
C CYS A 484 -3.70 -37.62 -10.55
N GLU A 485 -2.64 -37.48 -11.35
CA GLU A 485 -1.28 -37.88 -10.96
C GLU A 485 -0.80 -37.07 -9.76
N ARG A 486 -0.98 -35.75 -9.79
CA ARG A 486 -0.58 -34.87 -8.68
C ARG A 486 -1.38 -35.09 -7.41
N LEU A 487 -2.66 -35.43 -7.54
CA LEU A 487 -3.54 -35.73 -6.42
C LEU A 487 -3.48 -37.21 -5.98
N HIS A 488 -2.78 -38.08 -6.72
CA HIS A 488 -2.71 -39.52 -6.52
C HIS A 488 -4.08 -40.22 -6.44
N ILE A 489 -5.01 -39.86 -7.34
CA ILE A 489 -6.39 -40.38 -7.37
C ILE A 489 -6.73 -41.08 -8.70
N ASN A 490 -7.88 -41.76 -8.73
CA ASN A 490 -8.54 -42.26 -9.94
C ASN A 490 -7.66 -43.15 -10.85
N LYS A 491 -6.77 -43.97 -10.31
CA LYS A 491 -5.87 -44.84 -11.10
C LYS A 491 -5.05 -44.05 -12.14
N TYR A 492 -4.46 -42.94 -11.70
CA TYR A 492 -3.70 -42.01 -12.55
C TYR A 492 -2.62 -42.68 -13.43
N VAL A 493 -2.00 -43.77 -12.98
CA VAL A 493 -0.99 -44.52 -13.75
C VAL A 493 -1.61 -45.11 -15.02
N GLU A 494 -2.71 -45.87 -14.90
CA GLU A 494 -3.42 -46.48 -16.03
C GLU A 494 -3.89 -45.41 -17.03
N GLN A 495 -4.38 -44.26 -16.52
CA GLN A 495 -4.81 -43.15 -17.38
C GLN A 495 -3.64 -42.58 -18.21
N LEU A 496 -2.46 -42.41 -17.59
CA LEU A 496 -1.27 -41.91 -18.28
C LEU A 496 -0.73 -42.92 -19.29
N GLU A 497 -0.73 -44.23 -18.98
CA GLU A 497 -0.34 -45.28 -19.93
C GLU A 497 -1.20 -45.24 -21.20
N ILE A 498 -2.53 -45.20 -21.03
CA ILE A 498 -3.48 -45.11 -22.15
C ILE A 498 -3.20 -43.84 -22.97
N LEU A 499 -2.94 -42.70 -22.32
CA LEU A 499 -2.63 -41.46 -23.02
C LEU A 499 -1.33 -41.55 -23.81
N VAL A 500 -0.25 -42.06 -23.22
CA VAL A 500 1.04 -42.24 -23.92
C VAL A 500 0.86 -43.16 -25.13
N GLU A 501 0.12 -44.26 -24.98
CA GLU A 501 -0.12 -45.23 -26.07
C GLU A 501 -0.95 -44.65 -27.21
N THR A 502 -2.01 -43.91 -26.87
CA THR A 502 -2.96 -43.37 -27.86
C THR A 502 -2.49 -42.06 -28.51
N THR A 503 -1.51 -41.38 -27.92
CA THR A 503 -0.94 -40.13 -28.47
C THR A 503 -0.10 -40.40 -29.72
N LYS A 504 -0.50 -39.81 -30.84
CA LYS A 504 0.23 -39.90 -32.12
C LYS A 504 1.41 -38.93 -32.22
N CYS A 505 1.27 -37.72 -31.67
CA CYS A 505 2.33 -36.71 -31.70
C CYS A 505 3.51 -37.14 -30.81
N ARG A 506 4.67 -37.38 -31.42
CA ARG A 506 5.87 -37.88 -30.71
C ARG A 506 6.39 -36.91 -29.66
N GLU A 507 6.32 -35.60 -29.92
CA GLU A 507 6.68 -34.55 -28.96
C GLU A 507 5.81 -34.60 -27.69
N LYS A 508 4.49 -34.64 -27.86
CA LYS A 508 3.55 -34.78 -26.74
C LYS A 508 3.74 -36.11 -26.02
N LYS A 509 4.02 -37.18 -26.77
CA LYS A 509 4.32 -38.50 -26.19
C LYS A 509 5.58 -38.48 -25.33
N CYS A 510 6.63 -37.78 -25.76
CA CYS A 510 7.85 -37.59 -24.99
C CYS A 510 7.58 -36.88 -23.65
N LEU A 511 6.81 -35.79 -23.68
CA LEU A 511 6.41 -35.06 -22.47
C LEU A 511 5.49 -35.88 -21.55
N LEU A 512 4.51 -36.61 -22.11
CA LEU A 512 3.65 -37.51 -21.34
C LEU A 512 4.47 -38.66 -20.74
N LEU A 513 5.47 -39.16 -21.44
CA LEU A 513 6.38 -40.19 -20.92
C LEU A 513 7.21 -39.66 -19.73
N ALA A 514 7.63 -38.38 -19.76
CA ALA A 514 8.29 -37.75 -18.63
C ALA A 514 7.38 -37.68 -17.39
N VAL A 515 6.06 -37.51 -17.56
CA VAL A 515 5.08 -37.55 -16.47
C VAL A 515 4.80 -38.99 -16.04
N LEU A 516 4.67 -39.94 -16.98
CA LEU A 516 4.44 -41.35 -16.70
C LEU A 516 5.60 -41.97 -15.91
N PHE A 517 6.84 -41.60 -16.22
CA PHE A 517 8.01 -41.96 -15.43
C PHE A 517 7.84 -41.58 -13.95
N VAL A 518 7.39 -40.35 -13.70
CA VAL A 518 7.15 -39.84 -12.36
C VAL A 518 6.00 -40.59 -11.69
N ALA A 519 4.93 -40.88 -12.43
CA ALA A 519 3.82 -41.68 -11.94
C ALA A 519 4.26 -43.09 -11.51
N TYR A 520 5.13 -43.75 -12.29
CA TYR A 520 5.71 -45.06 -11.92
C TYR A 520 6.61 -44.98 -10.69
N LEU A 521 7.40 -43.90 -10.55
CA LEU A 521 8.19 -43.69 -9.34
C LEU A 521 7.32 -43.50 -8.09
N ASN A 522 6.07 -43.11 -8.25
CA ASN A 522 5.14 -42.87 -7.15
C ASN A 522 4.11 -44.00 -6.98
N SER A 523 4.08 -44.99 -7.87
CA SER A 523 3.13 -46.11 -7.80
C SER A 523 3.57 -47.20 -6.82
N ASP A 524 2.62 -48.06 -6.46
CA ASP A 524 2.85 -49.24 -5.61
C ASP A 524 3.75 -50.29 -6.28
N ASP A 525 3.76 -50.33 -7.62
CA ASP A 525 4.76 -51.12 -8.36
C ASP A 525 6.11 -50.41 -8.31
N SER A 526 7.00 -50.91 -7.47
CA SER A 526 8.25 -50.25 -7.16
C SER A 526 9.26 -50.23 -8.30
N LYS A 527 9.14 -51.14 -9.28
CA LYS A 527 10.13 -51.33 -10.34
C LYS A 527 9.60 -51.01 -11.74
N LYS A 528 8.32 -50.67 -11.89
CA LYS A 528 7.70 -50.35 -13.18
C LYS A 528 8.48 -49.30 -13.98
N TYR A 529 9.07 -48.31 -13.31
CA TYR A 529 9.86 -47.25 -13.96
C TYR A 529 11.08 -47.78 -14.75
N LEU A 530 11.60 -48.97 -14.42
CA LEU A 530 12.76 -49.57 -15.09
C LEU A 530 12.49 -49.87 -16.56
N CYS A 531 11.22 -50.02 -16.96
CA CYS A 531 10.85 -50.22 -18.35
C CYS A 531 11.27 -49.06 -19.26
N ILE A 532 11.52 -47.86 -18.71
CA ILE A 532 11.98 -46.70 -19.47
C ILE A 532 13.48 -46.80 -19.82
N PHE A 533 14.24 -47.65 -19.13
CA PHE A 533 15.67 -47.89 -19.39
C PHE A 533 15.94 -49.17 -20.19
N ASP A 534 14.93 -50.02 -20.37
CA ASP A 534 15.03 -51.26 -21.16
C ASP A 534 14.94 -50.96 -22.66
N GLN A 535 16.01 -51.28 -23.39
CA GLN A 535 16.14 -51.05 -24.85
C GLN A 535 15.06 -51.77 -25.68
N LEU A 536 14.54 -52.89 -25.19
CA LEU A 536 13.50 -53.66 -25.88
C LEU A 536 12.10 -53.11 -25.60
N ASN A 537 11.97 -52.19 -24.64
CA ASN A 537 10.70 -51.64 -24.26
C ASN A 537 10.29 -50.46 -25.16
N LYS A 538 9.00 -50.40 -25.50
CA LYS A 538 8.42 -49.30 -26.30
C LYS A 538 8.57 -47.92 -25.63
N TYR A 539 8.77 -47.88 -24.32
CA TYR A 539 8.97 -46.66 -23.53
C TYR A 539 10.45 -46.30 -23.30
N TYR A 540 11.38 -47.00 -23.96
CA TYR A 540 12.80 -46.70 -23.84
C TYR A 540 13.09 -45.23 -24.13
N TYR A 541 13.74 -44.55 -23.19
CA TYR A 541 13.87 -43.09 -23.25
C TYR A 541 14.63 -42.60 -24.48
N LYS A 542 15.66 -43.34 -24.93
CA LYS A 542 16.44 -42.94 -26.11
C LYS A 542 15.66 -43.04 -27.42
N ASN A 543 14.52 -43.72 -27.43
CA ASN A 543 13.59 -43.69 -28.58
C ASN A 543 12.97 -42.29 -28.80
N TYR A 544 13.34 -41.27 -28.04
CA TYR A 544 12.85 -39.91 -28.19
C TYR A 544 13.98 -38.88 -28.30
N GLU A 545 15.23 -39.30 -28.55
CA GLU A 545 16.40 -38.40 -28.67
C GLU A 545 16.24 -37.34 -29.76
N ASP A 546 15.47 -37.62 -30.81
CA ASP A 546 15.16 -36.71 -31.90
C ASP A 546 14.07 -35.68 -31.56
N CYS A 547 13.41 -35.79 -30.41
CA CYS A 547 12.34 -34.88 -30.02
C CYS A 547 12.88 -33.56 -29.43
N GLU A 548 12.27 -32.44 -29.80
CA GLU A 548 12.60 -31.12 -29.25
C GLU A 548 12.40 -31.05 -27.74
N ASN A 549 11.39 -31.77 -27.22
CA ASN A 549 11.10 -31.83 -25.80
C ASN A 549 11.85 -32.95 -25.04
N TYR A 550 12.81 -33.63 -25.69
CA TYR A 550 13.56 -34.73 -25.08
C TYR A 550 14.26 -34.34 -23.77
N LEU A 551 14.78 -33.12 -23.70
CA LEU A 551 15.52 -32.62 -22.53
C LEU A 551 14.70 -32.62 -21.23
N TYR A 552 13.37 -32.48 -21.31
CA TYR A 552 12.50 -32.56 -20.14
C TYR A 552 12.40 -33.99 -19.59
N LEU A 553 12.34 -34.98 -20.48
CA LEU A 553 12.41 -36.40 -20.11
C LEU A 553 13.81 -36.71 -19.56
N LEU A 554 14.86 -36.32 -20.30
CA LEU A 554 16.25 -36.60 -19.97
C LEU A 554 16.63 -36.09 -18.57
N ARG A 555 16.27 -34.85 -18.24
CA ARG A 555 16.50 -34.27 -16.89
C ARG A 555 15.87 -35.11 -15.78
N ASN A 556 14.64 -35.59 -16.00
CA ASN A 556 13.89 -36.31 -14.97
C ASN A 556 14.47 -37.72 -14.73
N ILE A 557 14.86 -38.41 -15.81
CA ILE A 557 15.36 -39.80 -15.72
C ILE A 557 16.83 -39.88 -15.30
N SER A 558 17.66 -38.85 -15.57
CA SER A 558 19.11 -38.92 -15.39
C SER A 558 19.54 -39.21 -13.95
N TYR A 559 18.77 -38.80 -12.95
CA TYR A 559 19.02 -39.12 -11.55
C TYR A 559 19.05 -40.65 -11.26
N TYR A 560 18.38 -41.42 -12.11
CA TYR A 560 18.18 -42.86 -11.97
C TYR A 560 19.07 -43.67 -12.91
N ILE A 561 20.02 -43.03 -13.58
CA ILE A 561 21.06 -43.70 -14.38
C ILE A 561 22.24 -44.01 -13.45
N ASP A 562 22.63 -45.28 -13.38
CA ASP A 562 23.69 -45.76 -12.49
C ASP A 562 25.09 -45.39 -13.01
N ASP A 563 25.28 -45.30 -14.33
CA ASP A 563 26.51 -44.81 -14.94
C ASP A 563 26.66 -43.29 -14.74
N VAL A 564 27.58 -42.92 -13.84
CA VAL A 564 27.83 -41.53 -13.43
C VAL A 564 28.26 -40.66 -14.61
N SER A 565 29.10 -41.19 -15.51
CA SER A 565 29.57 -40.43 -16.67
C SER A 565 28.42 -40.08 -17.61
N VAL A 566 27.52 -41.03 -17.86
CA VAL A 566 26.35 -40.81 -18.73
C VAL A 566 25.38 -39.79 -18.10
N ALA A 567 25.09 -39.93 -16.81
CA ALA A 567 24.19 -39.01 -16.13
C ALA A 567 24.74 -37.57 -16.06
N VAL A 568 26.05 -37.42 -15.81
CA VAL A 568 26.75 -36.12 -15.86
C VAL A 568 26.61 -35.49 -17.24
N GLN A 569 26.91 -36.23 -18.31
CA GLN A 569 26.77 -35.75 -19.68
C GLN A 569 25.33 -35.31 -20.00
N ASN A 570 24.34 -36.07 -19.55
CA ASN A 570 22.93 -35.73 -19.74
C ASN A 570 22.56 -34.42 -19.03
N TYR A 571 22.98 -34.23 -17.77
CA TYR A 571 22.73 -32.98 -17.05
C TYR A 571 23.42 -31.79 -17.69
N GLU A 572 24.69 -31.94 -18.12
CA GLU A 572 25.43 -30.89 -18.82
C GLU A 572 24.77 -30.52 -20.16
N GLN A 573 24.26 -31.51 -20.91
CA GLN A 573 23.50 -31.28 -22.14
C GLN A 573 22.21 -30.49 -21.86
N CYS A 574 21.46 -30.85 -20.81
CA CYS A 574 20.28 -30.10 -20.39
C CYS A 574 20.62 -28.66 -20.01
N LEU A 575 21.67 -28.44 -19.22
CA LEU A 575 22.12 -27.09 -18.82
C LEU A 575 22.51 -26.25 -20.03
N TYR A 576 23.35 -26.78 -20.92
CA TYR A 576 23.78 -26.08 -22.13
C TYR A 576 22.58 -25.64 -22.99
N ALA A 577 21.60 -26.52 -23.18
CA ALA A 577 20.43 -26.23 -24.00
C ALA A 577 19.46 -25.23 -23.35
N PHE A 578 19.31 -25.25 -22.02
CA PHE A 578 18.39 -24.35 -21.32
C PHE A 578 18.96 -22.95 -21.02
N LYS A 579 20.29 -22.80 -20.91
CA LYS A 579 20.96 -21.58 -20.42
C LYS A 579 20.43 -20.25 -21.00
N LEU A 580 20.13 -20.20 -22.30
CA LEU A 580 19.63 -18.99 -22.97
C LEU A 580 18.18 -19.11 -23.44
N LYS A 581 17.60 -20.31 -23.44
CA LYS A 581 16.26 -20.58 -23.98
C LYS A 581 15.19 -20.68 -22.91
N ASP A 582 15.54 -21.21 -21.74
CA ASP A 582 14.63 -21.47 -20.64
C ASP A 582 15.37 -21.38 -19.29
N PRO A 583 15.64 -20.17 -18.78
CA PRO A 583 16.35 -19.97 -17.52
C PRO A 583 15.66 -20.64 -16.32
N VAL A 584 14.34 -20.82 -16.37
CA VAL A 584 13.59 -21.52 -15.32
C VAL A 584 13.99 -22.99 -15.30
N ASN A 585 13.96 -23.67 -16.45
CA ASN A 585 14.36 -25.07 -16.52
C ASN A 585 15.87 -25.28 -16.37
N TYR A 586 16.69 -24.27 -16.66
CA TYR A 586 18.10 -24.26 -16.30
C TYR A 586 18.29 -24.40 -14.79
N ASN A 587 17.74 -23.47 -13.99
CA ASN A 587 17.86 -23.49 -12.53
C ASN A 587 17.30 -24.78 -11.90
N ARG A 588 16.19 -25.30 -12.47
CA ARG A 588 15.61 -26.59 -12.06
C ARG A 588 16.54 -27.77 -12.36
N THR A 589 17.29 -27.71 -13.44
CA THR A 589 18.26 -28.74 -13.83
C THR A 589 19.48 -28.70 -12.90
N VAL A 590 19.98 -27.50 -12.56
CA VAL A 590 21.05 -27.30 -11.55
C VAL A 590 20.67 -28.00 -10.24
N SER A 591 19.44 -27.80 -9.76
CA SER A 591 18.92 -28.45 -8.55
C SER A 591 19.00 -29.99 -8.60
N ASN A 592 18.44 -30.59 -9.67
CA ASN A 592 18.44 -32.04 -9.81
C ASN A 592 19.86 -32.60 -9.97
N TYR A 593 20.74 -31.86 -10.65
CA TYR A 593 22.14 -32.25 -10.85
C TYR A 593 22.92 -32.21 -9.54
N LEU A 594 22.73 -31.18 -8.72
CA LEU A 594 23.31 -31.09 -7.37
C LEU A 594 22.94 -32.32 -6.52
N CYS A 595 21.66 -32.74 -6.53
CA CYS A 595 21.23 -33.95 -5.84
C CYS A 595 21.91 -35.22 -6.36
N TYR A 596 22.07 -35.34 -7.68
CA TYR A 596 22.74 -36.49 -8.28
C TYR A 596 24.20 -36.57 -7.83
N LEU A 597 24.93 -35.46 -7.90
CA LEU A 597 26.33 -35.38 -7.47
C LEU A 597 26.49 -35.74 -5.99
N MET A 598 25.61 -35.22 -5.12
CA MET A 598 25.63 -35.57 -3.69
C MET A 598 25.30 -37.04 -3.39
N LYS A 599 24.48 -37.70 -4.21
CA LYS A 599 24.17 -39.14 -4.10
C LYS A 599 25.37 -40.01 -4.50
N HIS A 600 26.16 -39.55 -5.47
CA HIS A 600 27.30 -40.28 -6.04
C HIS A 600 28.64 -39.70 -5.54
N ASN A 601 28.69 -39.28 -4.27
CA ASN A 601 29.85 -38.64 -3.65
C ASN A 601 31.07 -39.55 -3.43
N PHE A 602 30.97 -40.82 -3.82
CA PHE A 602 32.08 -41.78 -3.88
C PHE A 602 32.76 -41.82 -5.26
N ASP A 603 32.18 -41.19 -6.28
CA ASP A 603 32.71 -41.16 -7.64
C ASP A 603 33.53 -39.88 -7.89
N ASN A 604 34.76 -40.01 -8.37
CA ASN A 604 35.67 -38.88 -8.59
C ASN A 604 35.13 -37.85 -9.60
N SER A 605 34.39 -38.30 -10.62
CA SER A 605 33.81 -37.38 -11.62
C SER A 605 32.68 -36.54 -11.04
N ALA A 606 31.89 -37.12 -10.13
CA ALA A 606 30.85 -36.40 -9.42
C ALA A 606 31.43 -35.40 -8.41
N ILE A 607 32.44 -35.83 -7.63
CA ILE A 607 33.15 -34.97 -6.67
C ILE A 607 33.74 -33.74 -7.38
N ALA A 608 34.41 -33.94 -8.53
CA ALA A 608 35.05 -32.87 -9.28
C ALA A 608 34.06 -31.79 -9.80
N LYS A 609 32.77 -32.11 -9.90
CA LYS A 609 31.72 -31.20 -10.39
C LYS A 609 30.89 -30.57 -9.27
N LEU A 610 30.87 -31.18 -8.08
CA LEU A 610 29.96 -30.80 -6.99
C LEU A 610 30.14 -29.34 -6.57
N ASP A 611 31.38 -28.90 -6.33
CA ASP A 611 31.65 -27.53 -5.86
C ASP A 611 31.25 -26.46 -6.88
N ALA A 612 31.47 -26.72 -8.17
CA ALA A 612 31.07 -25.80 -9.22
C ALA A 612 29.56 -25.62 -9.29
N ILE A 613 28.80 -26.73 -9.22
CA ILE A 613 27.33 -26.71 -9.25
C ILE A 613 26.75 -26.14 -7.94
N ALA A 614 27.40 -26.37 -6.80
CA ALA A 614 27.01 -25.78 -5.53
C ALA A 614 27.19 -24.25 -5.53
N LYS A 615 28.30 -23.75 -6.08
CA LYS A 615 28.51 -22.31 -6.26
C LYS A 615 27.47 -21.69 -7.18
N GLU A 616 27.20 -22.32 -8.32
CA GLU A 616 26.15 -21.84 -9.23
C GLU A 616 24.76 -21.86 -8.57
N THR A 617 24.49 -22.86 -7.74
CA THR A 617 23.26 -22.92 -6.93
C THR A 617 23.15 -21.74 -5.97
N GLN A 618 24.24 -21.41 -5.27
CA GLN A 618 24.30 -20.27 -4.36
C GLN A 618 23.98 -18.96 -5.08
N GLU A 619 24.62 -18.71 -6.23
CA GLU A 619 24.41 -17.52 -7.06
C GLU A 619 22.93 -17.38 -7.51
N ILE A 620 22.27 -18.50 -7.84
CA ILE A 620 20.83 -18.48 -8.16
C ILE A 620 19.99 -18.09 -6.93
N LEU A 621 20.35 -18.56 -5.74
CA LEU A 621 19.59 -18.35 -4.51
C LEU A 621 19.78 -16.95 -3.90
N GLU A 622 20.86 -16.22 -4.24
CA GLU A 622 21.07 -14.82 -3.81
C GLU A 622 19.92 -13.88 -4.23
N TYR A 623 19.20 -14.21 -5.31
CA TYR A 623 18.05 -13.44 -5.78
C TYR A 623 16.74 -13.75 -5.03
N ASN A 624 16.71 -14.79 -4.20
CA ASN A 624 15.60 -15.20 -3.33
C ASN A 624 14.21 -15.26 -4.02
N ASP A 625 14.12 -15.90 -5.18
CA ASP A 625 12.85 -16.12 -5.90
C ASP A 625 12.10 -17.36 -5.36
N GLU A 626 10.84 -17.17 -4.96
CA GLU A 626 9.94 -18.20 -4.43
C GLU A 626 9.72 -19.38 -5.40
N LYS A 627 9.99 -19.24 -6.69
CA LYS A 627 9.93 -20.36 -7.65
C LYS A 627 11.00 -21.42 -7.41
N TYR A 628 12.08 -21.09 -6.69
CA TYR A 628 13.25 -21.94 -6.47
C TYR A 628 13.30 -22.61 -5.09
N MET A 629 12.18 -22.74 -4.38
CA MET A 629 12.16 -23.32 -3.03
C MET A 629 12.69 -24.75 -2.91
N TYR A 630 12.55 -25.62 -3.93
CA TYR A 630 13.16 -26.96 -3.86
C TYR A 630 14.68 -26.88 -4.01
N LEU A 631 15.20 -25.87 -4.72
CA LEU A 631 16.63 -25.58 -4.81
C LEU A 631 17.17 -25.19 -3.43
N ASN A 632 16.45 -24.35 -2.66
CA ASN A 632 16.80 -24.05 -1.26
C ASN A 632 16.96 -25.34 -0.44
N ASN A 633 15.97 -26.24 -0.48
CA ASN A 633 16.06 -27.51 0.25
C ASN A 633 17.29 -28.34 -0.17
N ASN A 634 17.55 -28.48 -1.47
CA ASN A 634 18.67 -29.30 -1.94
C ASN A 634 20.03 -28.67 -1.61
N TYR A 635 20.13 -27.34 -1.66
CA TYR A 635 21.32 -26.60 -1.25
C TYR A 635 21.53 -26.68 0.27
N GLY A 636 20.46 -26.62 1.07
CA GLY A 636 20.53 -26.85 2.51
C GLY A 636 21.09 -28.25 2.85
N ILE A 637 20.75 -29.29 2.08
CA ILE A 637 21.37 -30.62 2.24
C ILE A 637 22.86 -30.58 1.90
N TYR A 638 23.27 -29.82 0.87
CA TYR A 638 24.69 -29.62 0.55
C TYR A 638 25.44 -28.97 1.71
N LEU A 639 24.93 -27.86 2.24
CA LEU A 639 25.53 -27.19 3.41
C LEU A 639 25.64 -28.14 4.61
N MET A 640 24.54 -28.83 4.93
CA MET A 640 24.49 -29.80 6.04
C MET A 640 25.53 -30.92 5.94
N ARG A 641 25.88 -31.34 4.71
CA ARG A 641 26.77 -32.49 4.47
C ARG A 641 28.23 -32.10 4.20
N TYR A 642 28.47 -30.98 3.55
CA TYR A 642 29.78 -30.65 2.97
C TYR A 642 30.38 -29.36 3.53
N THR A 643 29.65 -28.58 4.32
CA THR A 643 30.14 -27.32 4.90
C THR A 643 29.89 -27.26 6.41
N CYS A 644 30.36 -26.18 7.04
CA CYS A 644 30.10 -25.87 8.46
C CYS A 644 29.00 -24.79 8.62
N GLU A 645 28.31 -24.44 7.54
CA GLU A 645 27.28 -23.38 7.55
C GLU A 645 25.95 -23.91 8.09
N ASP A 646 25.10 -23.02 8.62
CA ASP A 646 23.78 -23.36 9.12
C ASP A 646 22.75 -23.43 7.98
N PRO A 647 22.20 -24.60 7.64
CA PRO A 647 21.23 -24.77 6.57
C PRO A 647 19.79 -24.43 7.00
N SER A 648 19.54 -24.07 8.26
CA SER A 648 18.20 -23.98 8.84
C SER A 648 17.27 -23.04 8.05
N ALA A 649 17.76 -21.87 7.66
CA ALA A 649 17.02 -20.88 6.88
C ALA A 649 16.53 -21.44 5.53
N TYR A 650 17.34 -22.29 4.88
CA TYR A 650 17.01 -22.91 3.60
C TYR A 650 15.92 -23.98 3.72
N PHE A 651 15.86 -24.72 4.82
CA PHE A 651 14.77 -25.67 5.05
C PHE A 651 13.47 -24.98 5.49
N SER A 652 13.57 -23.91 6.27
CA SER A 652 12.42 -23.15 6.75
C SER A 652 11.73 -22.31 5.66
N CYS A 653 12.35 -22.11 4.49
CA CYS A 653 11.77 -21.31 3.41
C CYS A 653 10.61 -22.00 2.69
N ILE A 654 10.34 -23.29 2.91
CA ILE A 654 9.21 -24.02 2.31
C ILE A 654 8.02 -23.92 3.28
N PRO A 655 6.96 -23.14 2.97
CA PRO A 655 5.79 -22.99 3.82
C PRO A 655 4.82 -24.16 3.63
N TYR A 656 3.99 -24.38 4.63
CA TYR A 656 2.80 -25.23 4.51
C TYR A 656 1.65 -24.39 3.93
N SER A 657 1.48 -24.38 2.60
CA SER A 657 0.35 -23.71 1.94
C SER A 657 -0.80 -24.66 1.64
N THR A 658 -2.04 -24.19 1.87
CA THR A 658 -3.26 -24.89 1.46
C THR A 658 -3.32 -25.00 -0.06
N GLY A 659 -3.08 -26.19 -0.61
CA GLY A 659 -3.21 -26.47 -2.05
C GLY A 659 -1.92 -26.94 -2.74
N THR A 660 -0.75 -26.75 -2.11
CA THR A 660 0.50 -27.40 -2.54
C THR A 660 0.57 -28.82 -1.99
N THR A 661 1.36 -29.71 -2.62
CA THR A 661 1.57 -31.05 -2.08
C THR A 661 2.23 -30.97 -0.70
N GLU A 662 1.68 -31.65 0.30
CA GLU A 662 2.21 -31.66 1.67
C GLU A 662 3.64 -32.24 1.74
N THR A 663 4.01 -33.04 0.74
CA THR A 663 5.28 -33.79 0.68
C THR A 663 6.54 -32.91 0.68
N PRO A 664 6.69 -31.88 -0.18
CA PRO A 664 7.82 -30.92 -0.09
C PRO A 664 8.04 -30.32 1.29
N TYR A 665 6.97 -29.89 1.95
CA TYR A 665 7.05 -29.34 3.30
C TYR A 665 7.54 -30.39 4.30
N ILE A 666 6.94 -31.58 4.29
CA ILE A 666 7.36 -32.71 5.14
C ILE A 666 8.85 -33.02 4.94
N TYR A 667 9.34 -33.06 3.69
CA TYR A 667 10.74 -33.37 3.39
C TYR A 667 11.69 -32.29 3.92
N ALA A 668 11.33 -31.02 3.77
CA ALA A 668 12.10 -29.90 4.30
C ALA A 668 12.20 -29.95 5.83
N GLN A 669 11.09 -30.25 6.52
CA GLN A 669 11.08 -30.39 7.98
C GLN A 669 11.89 -31.62 8.44
N ILE A 670 11.86 -32.74 7.71
CA ILE A 670 12.72 -33.89 7.98
C ILE A 670 14.19 -33.50 7.84
N ASN A 671 14.58 -32.77 6.79
CA ASN A 671 15.96 -32.32 6.61
C ASN A 671 16.40 -31.36 7.73
N LEU A 672 15.51 -30.46 8.16
CA LEU A 672 15.75 -29.61 9.32
C LEU A 672 15.96 -30.43 10.59
N ALA A 673 15.17 -31.48 10.81
CA ALA A 673 15.33 -32.39 11.93
C ALA A 673 16.65 -33.18 11.84
N LEU A 674 17.08 -33.60 10.63
CA LEU A 674 18.38 -34.26 10.42
C LEU A 674 19.55 -33.33 10.77
N TYR A 675 19.46 -32.05 10.43
CA TYR A 675 20.46 -31.07 10.85
C TYR A 675 20.49 -30.92 12.38
N TYR A 676 19.31 -30.72 13.00
CA TYR A 676 19.22 -30.59 14.44
C TYR A 676 19.56 -31.87 15.19
N GLU A 677 19.48 -33.06 14.60
CA GLU A 677 19.89 -34.28 15.28
C GLU A 677 21.36 -34.20 15.72
N LYS A 678 22.22 -33.57 14.91
CA LYS A 678 23.63 -33.35 15.28
C LYS A 678 23.82 -32.35 16.42
N VAL A 679 23.01 -31.30 16.45
CA VAL A 679 23.23 -30.11 17.30
C VAL A 679 22.39 -30.16 18.58
N ASN A 680 21.16 -30.67 18.47
CA ASN A 680 20.15 -30.78 19.51
C ASN A 680 19.13 -31.91 19.18
N PRO A 681 19.44 -33.17 19.56
CA PRO A 681 18.58 -34.33 19.29
C PRO A 681 17.13 -34.16 19.77
N ALA A 682 16.91 -33.47 20.89
CA ALA A 682 15.58 -33.25 21.44
C ALA A 682 14.74 -32.33 20.54
N MET A 683 15.37 -31.30 19.95
CA MET A 683 14.73 -30.42 18.98
C MET A 683 14.39 -31.18 17.69
N ALA A 684 15.28 -32.06 17.21
CA ALA A 684 14.99 -32.90 16.06
C ALA A 684 13.74 -33.77 16.29
N LEU A 685 13.62 -34.40 17.46
CA LEU A 685 12.46 -35.21 17.81
C LEU A 685 11.17 -34.37 17.92
N TYR A 686 11.28 -33.14 18.42
CA TYR A 686 10.16 -32.20 18.45
C TYR A 686 9.64 -31.88 17.05
N ILE A 687 10.54 -31.53 16.12
CA ILE A 687 10.20 -31.22 14.72
C ILE A 687 9.50 -32.41 14.05
N MET A 688 10.03 -33.62 14.22
CA MET A 688 9.42 -34.83 13.66
C MET A 688 8.01 -35.07 14.20
N ARG A 689 7.79 -34.88 15.51
CA ARG A 689 6.47 -35.02 16.13
C ARG A 689 5.47 -33.97 15.65
N ASP A 690 5.93 -32.75 15.40
CA ASP A 690 5.07 -31.66 14.91
C ASP A 690 4.45 -31.98 13.54
N ILE A 691 5.25 -32.56 12.64
CA ILE A 691 4.79 -32.94 11.29
C ILE A 691 4.06 -34.29 11.23
N GLN A 692 4.05 -35.09 12.30
CA GLN A 692 3.51 -36.45 12.30
C GLN A 692 2.06 -36.53 11.79
N LYS A 693 1.19 -35.61 12.23
CA LYS A 693 -0.22 -35.58 11.80
C LYS A 693 -0.37 -35.33 10.30
N LEU A 694 0.54 -34.58 9.69
CA LEU A 694 0.56 -34.34 8.25
C LEU A 694 0.99 -35.62 7.51
N VAL A 695 2.02 -36.28 8.03
CA VAL A 695 2.50 -37.56 7.49
C VAL A 695 1.43 -38.64 7.56
N GLU A 696 0.66 -38.73 8.64
CA GLU A 696 -0.41 -39.72 8.76
C GLU A 696 -1.52 -39.52 7.71
N LYS A 697 -1.84 -38.26 7.41
CA LYS A 697 -2.87 -37.87 6.44
C LYS A 697 -2.43 -37.99 4.98
N THR A 698 -1.13 -37.96 4.70
CA THR A 698 -0.65 -37.98 3.31
C THR A 698 -1.10 -39.26 2.59
N PRO A 699 -1.60 -39.17 1.34
CA PRO A 699 -1.95 -40.35 0.56
C PRO A 699 -0.71 -41.04 -0.04
N VAL A 700 0.48 -40.45 0.06
CA VAL A 700 1.71 -40.93 -0.59
C VAL A 700 2.46 -41.91 0.32
N PRO A 701 2.46 -43.24 0.04
CA PRO A 701 3.06 -44.23 0.94
C PRO A 701 4.57 -44.02 1.13
N ARG A 702 5.26 -43.55 0.08
CA ARG A 702 6.70 -43.30 0.12
C ARG A 702 7.07 -42.16 1.07
N THR A 703 6.24 -41.12 1.19
CA THR A 703 6.45 -40.03 2.15
C THR A 703 6.37 -40.55 3.59
N LYS A 704 5.42 -41.45 3.88
CA LYS A 704 5.32 -42.10 5.20
C LYS A 704 6.55 -42.93 5.51
N GLN A 705 6.98 -43.74 4.55
CA GLN A 705 8.15 -44.59 4.73
C GLN A 705 9.44 -43.78 4.91
N PHE A 706 9.56 -42.68 4.17
CA PHE A 706 10.65 -41.73 4.28
C PHE A 706 10.73 -41.07 5.66
N TYR A 707 9.58 -40.67 6.21
CA TYR A 707 9.47 -40.18 7.58
C TYR A 707 9.87 -41.25 8.60
N ASN A 708 9.38 -42.49 8.47
CA ASN A 708 9.68 -43.57 9.40
C ASN A 708 11.18 -43.91 9.48
N ILE A 709 11.88 -43.92 8.35
CA ILE A 709 13.33 -44.17 8.28
C ILE A 709 14.09 -43.12 9.11
N ASN A 710 13.81 -41.84 8.87
CA ASN A 710 14.50 -40.76 9.56
C ASN A 710 14.07 -40.62 11.03
N LEU A 711 12.79 -40.90 11.34
CA LEU A 711 12.32 -40.90 12.73
C LEU A 711 13.02 -41.99 13.55
N ALA A 712 13.23 -43.19 12.99
CA ALA A 712 13.94 -44.25 13.70
C ALA A 712 15.35 -43.80 14.13
N MET A 713 16.07 -43.10 13.26
CA MET A 713 17.41 -42.59 13.58
C MET A 713 17.36 -41.53 14.67
N ILE A 714 16.38 -40.62 14.58
CA ILE A 714 16.20 -39.54 15.55
C ILE A 714 15.76 -40.09 16.92
N GLU A 715 14.87 -41.08 16.98
CA GLU A 715 14.49 -41.77 18.21
C GLU A 715 15.71 -42.43 18.86
N TYR A 716 16.51 -43.16 18.08
CA TYR A 716 17.73 -43.80 18.56
C TYR A 716 18.72 -42.78 19.15
N SER A 717 18.89 -41.63 18.47
CA SER A 717 19.75 -40.53 18.93
C SER A 717 19.28 -39.90 20.25
N ASN A 718 17.99 -40.03 20.57
CA ASN A 718 17.39 -39.61 21.84
C ASN A 718 17.32 -40.74 22.88
N GLY A 719 18.02 -41.87 22.66
CA GLY A 719 18.05 -43.01 23.58
C GLY A 719 16.78 -43.87 23.56
N ILE A 720 15.93 -43.74 22.53
CA ILE A 720 14.71 -44.52 22.36
C ILE A 720 14.96 -45.56 21.27
N PHE A 721 14.89 -46.85 21.61
CA PHE A 721 15.09 -47.90 20.61
C PHE A 721 13.87 -48.02 19.68
N PRO A 722 14.01 -47.81 18.36
CA PRO A 722 12.88 -47.61 17.44
C PRO A 722 12.30 -48.93 16.90
N GLN A 723 12.04 -49.92 17.77
CA GLN A 723 11.63 -51.28 17.38
C GLN A 723 10.46 -51.31 16.38
N ARG A 724 9.38 -50.56 16.67
CA ARG A 724 8.18 -50.51 15.82
C ARG A 724 8.47 -49.94 14.43
N LEU A 725 9.35 -48.95 14.35
CA LEU A 725 9.71 -48.33 13.07
C LEU A 725 10.60 -49.25 12.25
N ILE A 726 11.53 -49.97 12.89
CA ILE A 726 12.37 -50.99 12.23
C ILE A 726 11.49 -52.09 11.60
N GLU A 727 10.49 -52.59 12.34
CA GLU A 727 9.54 -53.58 11.82
C GLU A 727 8.75 -53.04 10.62
N GLU A 728 8.27 -51.80 10.69
CA GLU A 728 7.58 -51.15 9.57
C GLU A 728 8.50 -50.98 8.35
N ILE A 729 9.76 -50.60 8.54
CA ILE A 729 10.77 -50.48 7.47
C ILE A 729 11.05 -51.82 6.80
N LYS A 730 11.18 -52.88 7.59
CA LYS A 730 11.36 -54.24 7.07
C LYS A 730 10.14 -54.72 6.27
N ASN A 731 8.94 -54.48 6.80
CA ASN A 731 7.70 -54.95 6.19
C ASN A 731 7.31 -54.14 4.94
N LYS A 732 7.69 -52.85 4.87
CA LYS A 732 7.40 -51.95 3.75
C LYS A 732 8.68 -51.23 3.28
N PRO A 733 9.59 -51.94 2.61
CA PRO A 733 10.84 -51.35 2.13
C PRO A 733 10.59 -50.17 1.19
N LEU A 734 11.36 -49.11 1.36
CA LEU A 734 11.25 -47.92 0.50
C LEU A 734 11.56 -48.31 -0.96
N ARG A 735 10.56 -48.16 -1.84
CA ARG A 735 10.63 -48.58 -3.26
C ARG A 735 11.00 -50.06 -3.43
N GLY A 736 10.58 -50.93 -2.52
CA GLY A 736 10.87 -52.36 -2.59
C GLY A 736 12.36 -52.72 -2.49
N ASN A 737 13.20 -51.80 -2.01
CA ASN A 737 14.63 -52.06 -1.82
C ASN A 737 14.86 -52.87 -0.53
N MET A 738 14.74 -54.20 -0.64
CA MET A 738 14.93 -55.15 0.45
C MET A 738 16.33 -55.04 1.06
N LEU A 739 17.37 -54.92 0.21
CA LEU A 739 18.77 -54.84 0.66
C LEU A 739 19.02 -53.63 1.57
N TYR A 740 18.47 -52.47 1.20
CA TYR A 740 18.59 -51.27 2.02
C TYR A 740 17.84 -51.42 3.36
N ALA A 741 16.63 -51.98 3.34
CA ALA A 741 15.88 -52.24 4.57
C ALA A 741 16.61 -53.24 5.49
N GLU A 742 17.18 -54.31 4.94
CA GLU A 742 18.01 -55.27 5.66
C GLU A 742 19.27 -54.62 6.25
N GLN A 743 19.93 -53.75 5.49
CA GLN A 743 21.09 -53.01 5.97
C GLN A 743 20.73 -52.11 7.17
N ILE A 744 19.63 -51.37 7.10
CA ILE A 744 19.13 -50.55 8.23
C ILE A 744 18.86 -51.45 9.44
N CYS A 745 18.11 -52.54 9.27
CA CYS A 745 17.73 -53.42 10.37
C CYS A 745 18.95 -54.04 11.05
N THR A 746 19.90 -54.52 10.26
CA THR A 746 21.13 -55.16 10.75
C THR A 746 22.00 -54.14 11.48
N THR A 747 22.07 -52.91 10.98
CA THR A 747 22.84 -51.82 11.61
C THR A 747 22.25 -51.47 12.98
N TYR A 748 20.93 -51.30 13.10
CA TYR A 748 20.30 -51.05 14.40
C TYR A 748 20.47 -52.21 15.38
N ALA A 749 20.34 -53.46 14.92
CA ALA A 749 20.55 -54.64 15.77
C ALA A 749 21.97 -54.66 16.33
N PHE A 750 22.98 -54.49 15.46
CA PHE A 750 24.38 -54.43 15.86
C PHE A 750 24.67 -53.30 16.85
N MET A 751 24.18 -52.09 16.57
CA MET A 751 24.40 -50.94 17.45
C MET A 751 23.75 -51.14 18.82
N ASN A 752 22.54 -51.71 18.86
CA ASN A 752 21.81 -51.96 20.10
C ASN A 752 22.45 -53.07 20.94
N GLU A 753 22.88 -54.18 20.32
CA GLU A 753 23.60 -55.26 21.00
C GLU A 753 24.90 -54.77 21.66
N ASN A 754 25.55 -53.77 21.06
CA ASN A 754 26.81 -53.21 21.53
C ASN A 754 26.65 -51.90 22.32
N ASN A 755 25.42 -51.46 22.65
CA ASN A 755 25.13 -50.19 23.35
C ASN A 755 25.82 -48.96 22.72
N MET A 756 25.87 -48.91 21.39
CA MET A 756 26.59 -47.88 20.65
C MET A 756 25.76 -46.59 20.54
N ARG A 757 26.42 -45.44 20.65
CA ARG A 757 25.83 -44.15 20.26
C ARG A 757 25.90 -43.97 18.74
N LEU A 758 25.02 -43.13 18.20
CA LEU A 758 25.07 -42.78 16.78
C LEU A 758 26.35 -42.00 16.47
N THR A 759 27.12 -42.48 15.48
CA THR A 759 28.33 -41.83 14.93
C THR A 759 28.04 -41.31 13.54
N ASP A 760 28.92 -40.47 12.98
CA ASP A 760 28.77 -39.98 11.60
C ASP A 760 28.75 -41.10 10.56
N GLU A 761 29.55 -42.15 10.73
CA GLU A 761 29.57 -43.33 9.85
C GLU A 761 28.21 -44.03 9.80
N TYR A 762 27.59 -44.30 10.96
CA TYR A 762 26.27 -44.93 11.01
C TYR A 762 25.15 -43.98 10.58
N ARG A 763 25.31 -42.67 10.80
CA ARG A 763 24.36 -41.67 10.34
C ARG A 763 24.23 -41.70 8.82
N ASP A 764 25.32 -41.83 8.08
CA ASP A 764 25.26 -41.91 6.61
C ASP A 764 24.53 -43.16 6.10
N ILE A 765 24.54 -44.25 6.89
CA ILE A 765 23.81 -45.49 6.58
C ILE A 765 22.32 -45.37 6.95
N LEU A 766 22.02 -44.78 8.10
CA LEU A 766 20.69 -44.77 8.73
C LEU A 766 19.83 -43.57 8.34
N CYS A 767 20.43 -42.46 7.88
CA CYS A 767 19.70 -41.29 7.41
C CYS A 767 19.30 -41.42 5.95
N LEU A 768 18.24 -40.71 5.58
CA LEU A 768 17.85 -40.56 4.19
C LEU A 768 17.43 -39.11 3.96
N PRO A 769 18.30 -38.25 3.39
CA PRO A 769 17.97 -36.84 3.10
C PRO A 769 16.88 -36.69 2.04
N GLY A 770 16.01 -35.70 2.24
CA GLY A 770 14.81 -35.46 1.45
C GLY A 770 15.11 -34.62 0.23
N TYR A 771 15.70 -35.22 -0.80
CA TYR A 771 15.91 -34.53 -2.08
C TYR A 771 14.58 -34.20 -2.76
N LEU A 772 14.44 -32.96 -3.21
CA LEU A 772 13.27 -32.47 -3.93
C LEU A 772 13.60 -32.25 -5.39
N PHE A 773 12.86 -32.92 -6.28
CA PHE A 773 13.15 -32.89 -7.72
C PHE A 773 12.19 -31.99 -8.46
N TYR A 774 12.73 -31.10 -9.28
CA TYR A 774 11.94 -30.37 -10.27
C TYR A 774 11.65 -31.28 -11.46
N ARG A 775 10.37 -31.62 -11.60
CA ARG A 775 9.88 -32.54 -12.65
C ARG A 775 9.00 -31.84 -13.68
N TYR A 776 8.75 -30.54 -13.48
CA TYR A 776 7.76 -29.75 -14.21
C TYR A 776 8.33 -29.11 -15.47
N PHE A 777 7.43 -28.78 -16.38
CA PHE A 777 7.59 -27.96 -17.58
C PHE A 777 6.29 -27.19 -17.78
N ASP A 778 6.28 -26.17 -18.63
CA ASP A 778 5.02 -25.45 -18.92
C ASP A 778 4.01 -26.39 -19.58
N VAL A 779 2.91 -26.65 -18.88
CA VAL A 779 1.87 -27.58 -19.33
C VAL A 779 1.21 -27.17 -20.64
N LYS A 780 1.32 -25.88 -21.05
CA LYS A 780 0.88 -25.42 -22.36
C LYS A 780 1.47 -26.23 -23.51
N LYS A 781 2.70 -26.75 -23.36
CA LYS A 781 3.36 -27.63 -24.34
C LYS A 781 2.59 -28.94 -24.60
N LEU A 782 1.77 -29.38 -23.65
CA LEU A 782 0.89 -30.55 -23.79
C LEU A 782 -0.53 -30.17 -24.22
N LEU A 783 -1.06 -29.07 -23.68
CA LEU A 783 -2.48 -28.71 -23.80
C LEU A 783 -2.82 -28.01 -25.11
N PHE A 784 -1.88 -27.27 -25.69
CA PHE A 784 -2.07 -26.54 -26.93
C PHE A 784 -1.18 -27.13 -28.02
N ASP A 785 -1.63 -27.04 -29.27
CA ASP A 785 -0.74 -27.23 -30.42
C ASP A 785 -0.04 -25.88 -30.60
N LEU A 786 1.27 -25.83 -30.37
CA LEU A 786 2.10 -24.63 -30.53
C LEU A 786 2.54 -24.46 -31.99
#